data_AF-A0A7X9IDR6-F1
#
_entry.id   AF-A0A7X9IDR6-F1
#
_cell.length_a   1.000
_cell.length_b   1.000
_cell.length_c   1.000
_cell.angle_alpha   90.00
_cell.angle_beta   90.00
_cell.angle_gamma   90.00
#
_symmetry.space_group_name_H-M   'P 1'
#
loop_
_entity.id
_entity.type
_entity.pdbx_description
1 polymer ?
#
loop_
_entity_poly.entity_id
_entity_poly.type
_entity_poly.pdbx_seq_one_letter_code
_entity_poly.pdbx_strand_id
1 'polypeptide(L)'
;MTRFRLTFCTVVGLLLAVGILAAAEPISIQARVFYDTKDQLAALQRMGLDQIGRKDGSIEIITHQDELDRIIGMGYKTEIIHADVGAFYRSRMTAKGMGDYKTLEEIYAHVDSLIAANPAIVSAKLSIGQTGEGRDIWAVKISDNPGLDEDEPEVLYTACIHAREVITPEILLNFMDHLTANYGADQAITDLVDNRELWFIVMVNPDGYYYNQVTSPSGGGMWRKNRHNNGDGSYGIDLNRNFGYQWGYDDEGSSPTPSSETYRGAGPFSELETQALRDFSIARNFAASLYFHSYSNLILWPWGYAEISTPENDLFAALGDSIAPMNGYTPGPIWTLYVVNGGSDDWYYGEQTLKAKTFGITIEAGGDGDGFWPPPDRIEPLIAENLGPCLFLARAADSIYSLRPPATPVLTVADTVSSAEYVIHWTHTDTLNPASLYELTELQDFRIVTDSANSFANWDNHGFFLTTNRSSSPPYSFYSGSSVNNARLYFQSTESYLVQPDDTLRFRTFYKLETNWDYAYVEVSTDGGTFTPIPGNITTTYDPYGNNRGNGITGTSIGGWIDGKFSLAAYVGLEVYFRFSYDTDQSQTEEGIYLDDIRPVGVFAVQSVFFPVLDTLYTFTDKPVGLYSYKVRARDAQQQWSPYSNREMTYVEQTYLCGDANGDVGIN
;
A
#
# COMPACT_ATOMS: atom_id res chain seq x y z
N MET A 1 87.05 28.51 -25.01
CA MET A 1 86.10 28.43 -23.88
C MET A 1 84.76 28.95 -24.37
N THR A 2 83.73 28.16 -24.12
CA THR A 2 82.64 27.86 -25.05
C THR A 2 81.41 28.71 -24.76
N ARG A 3 80.83 29.34 -25.79
CA ARG A 3 79.49 29.95 -25.76
C ARG A 3 78.46 28.85 -25.99
N PHE A 4 77.58 28.60 -25.02
CA PHE A 4 76.43 27.70 -25.20
C PHE A 4 75.24 28.46 -25.75
N ARG A 5 74.77 28.03 -26.93
CA ARG A 5 73.50 28.40 -27.54
C ARG A 5 72.41 27.54 -26.90
N LEU A 6 71.32 28.15 -26.45
CA LEU A 6 70.07 27.45 -26.13
C LEU A 6 69.35 27.15 -27.46
N THR A 7 69.12 25.87 -27.74
CA THR A 7 68.27 25.40 -28.84
C THR A 7 66.87 25.16 -28.26
N PHE A 8 65.88 25.90 -28.75
CA PHE A 8 64.47 25.65 -28.48
C PHE A 8 64.04 24.40 -29.27
N CYS A 9 63.74 23.30 -28.57
CA CYS A 9 63.11 22.11 -29.18
C CYS A 9 61.60 22.26 -29.05
N THR A 10 60.93 22.51 -30.17
CA THR A 10 59.48 22.43 -30.31
C THR A 10 59.06 20.96 -30.23
N VAL A 11 58.49 20.55 -29.10
CA VAL A 11 57.83 19.24 -28.99
C VAL A 11 56.42 19.40 -29.54
N VAL A 12 56.21 18.92 -30.78
CA VAL A 12 54.88 18.70 -31.33
C VAL A 12 54.34 17.41 -30.70
N GLY A 13 53.48 17.56 -29.69
CA GLY A 13 52.74 16.44 -29.11
C GLY A 13 51.69 15.96 -30.10
N LEU A 14 51.88 14.76 -30.67
CA LEU A 14 50.85 14.02 -31.38
C LEU A 14 49.77 13.61 -30.37
N LEU A 15 48.60 14.26 -30.43
CA LEU A 15 47.35 13.76 -29.83
C LEU A 15 46.94 12.49 -30.61
N LEU A 16 47.32 11.33 -30.10
CA LEU A 16 46.73 10.05 -30.50
C LEU A 16 45.33 10.00 -29.89
N ALA A 17 44.34 10.42 -30.68
CA ALA A 17 42.95 10.09 -30.44
C ALA A 17 42.78 8.57 -30.61
N VAL A 18 42.93 7.83 -29.52
CA VAL A 18 42.47 6.44 -29.45
C VAL A 18 40.96 6.51 -29.38
N GLY A 19 40.32 6.47 -30.55
CA GLY A 19 38.89 6.19 -30.65
C GLY A 19 38.68 4.77 -30.15
N ILE A 20 38.31 4.63 -28.87
CA ILE A 20 37.64 3.44 -28.39
C ILE A 20 36.32 3.42 -29.17
N LEU A 21 36.19 2.52 -30.16
CA LEU A 21 34.88 2.16 -30.66
C LEU A 21 34.13 1.57 -29.47
N ALA A 22 33.29 2.37 -28.82
CA ALA A 22 32.24 1.83 -27.97
C ALA A 22 31.41 0.89 -28.85
N ALA A 23 31.28 -0.37 -28.47
CA ALA A 23 30.29 -1.24 -29.08
C ALA A 23 28.93 -0.54 -28.96
N ALA A 24 28.18 -0.46 -30.06
CA ALA A 24 26.83 0.08 -30.01
C ALA A 24 26.02 -0.74 -28.99
N GLU A 25 25.28 -0.08 -28.10
CA GLU A 25 24.43 -0.79 -27.16
C GLU A 25 23.40 -1.67 -27.91
N PRO A 26 23.05 -2.83 -27.34
CA PRO A 26 22.01 -3.66 -27.92
C PRO A 26 20.70 -2.88 -28.03
N ILE A 27 20.00 -3.05 -29.16
CA ILE A 27 18.71 -2.38 -29.36
C ILE A 27 17.71 -2.96 -28.34
N SER A 28 17.10 -2.08 -27.53
CA SER A 28 16.01 -2.45 -26.63
C SER A 28 14.73 -2.68 -27.43
N ILE A 29 14.07 -3.81 -27.17
CA ILE A 29 12.81 -4.23 -27.77
C ILE A 29 11.74 -4.23 -26.66
N GLN A 30 10.56 -3.70 -26.96
CA GLN A 30 9.38 -3.91 -26.12
C GLN A 30 8.58 -5.07 -26.71
N ALA A 31 8.33 -6.09 -25.90
CA ALA A 31 7.59 -7.27 -26.30
C ALA A 31 6.55 -7.66 -25.26
N ARG A 32 5.44 -8.23 -25.75
CA ARG A 32 4.46 -8.93 -24.95
C ARG A 32 4.71 -10.42 -25.04
N VAL A 33 4.72 -11.10 -23.89
CA VAL A 33 4.90 -12.55 -23.77
C VAL A 33 3.62 -13.14 -23.19
N PHE A 34 3.00 -14.07 -23.91
CA PHE A 34 1.76 -14.70 -23.50
C PHE A 34 2.02 -15.99 -22.72
N TYR A 35 1.19 -16.26 -21.72
CA TYR A 35 1.20 -17.48 -20.93
C TYR A 35 -0.24 -17.98 -20.70
N ASP A 36 -0.40 -19.30 -20.63
CA ASP A 36 -1.70 -19.97 -20.45
C ASP A 36 -1.85 -20.55 -19.03
N THR A 37 -0.74 -20.74 -18.30
CA THR A 37 -0.73 -21.37 -16.97
C THR A 37 0.10 -20.58 -15.97
N LYS A 38 -0.20 -20.75 -14.67
CA LYS A 38 0.60 -20.15 -13.59
C LYS A 38 2.04 -20.71 -13.56
N ASP A 39 2.25 -21.97 -13.92
CA ASP A 39 3.60 -22.56 -14.05
C ASP A 39 4.44 -21.86 -15.13
N GLN A 40 3.81 -21.48 -16.25
CA GLN A 40 4.45 -20.71 -17.30
C GLN A 40 4.80 -19.30 -16.82
N LEU A 41 3.88 -18.62 -16.14
CA LEU A 41 4.15 -17.31 -15.54
C LEU A 41 5.30 -17.40 -14.52
N ALA A 42 5.28 -18.37 -13.61
CA ALA A 42 6.33 -18.56 -12.62
C ALA A 42 7.69 -18.86 -13.27
N ALA A 43 7.70 -19.61 -14.38
CA ALA A 43 8.92 -19.83 -15.16
C ALA A 43 9.45 -18.53 -15.79
N LEU A 44 8.57 -17.66 -16.32
CA LEU A 44 8.96 -16.33 -16.83
C LEU A 44 9.49 -15.43 -15.71
N GLN A 45 8.86 -15.43 -14.53
CA GLN A 45 9.26 -14.61 -13.39
C GLN A 45 10.68 -14.94 -12.90
N ARG A 46 11.08 -16.22 -12.95
CA ARG A 46 12.44 -16.66 -12.60
C ARG A 46 13.52 -16.32 -13.64
N MET A 47 13.12 -15.82 -14.81
CA MET A 47 14.09 -15.44 -15.85
C MET A 47 14.77 -14.10 -15.57
N GLY A 48 14.29 -13.32 -14.58
CA GLY A 48 14.86 -12.01 -14.24
C GLY A 48 14.62 -10.95 -15.32
N LEU A 49 13.45 -11.00 -15.95
CA LEU A 49 13.05 -10.12 -17.06
C LEU A 49 12.85 -8.67 -16.56
N ASP A 50 13.14 -7.69 -17.42
CA ASP A 50 12.76 -6.29 -17.20
C ASP A 50 11.26 -6.10 -17.50
N GLN A 51 10.43 -6.56 -16.56
CA GLN A 51 8.99 -6.50 -16.67
C GLN A 51 8.49 -5.06 -16.44
N ILE A 52 7.61 -4.60 -17.31
CA ILE A 52 7.04 -3.24 -17.29
C ILE A 52 5.53 -3.23 -17.09
N GLY A 53 4.90 -4.40 -17.09
CA GLY A 53 3.47 -4.52 -16.85
C GLY A 53 2.99 -5.97 -16.89
N ARG A 54 1.79 -6.19 -16.34
CA ARG A 54 1.09 -7.47 -16.36
C ARG A 54 -0.36 -7.24 -16.78
N LYS A 55 -0.85 -8.09 -17.68
CA LYS A 55 -2.24 -8.14 -18.13
C LYS A 55 -2.71 -9.59 -18.05
N ASP A 56 -4.02 -9.84 -18.08
CA ASP A 56 -4.52 -11.22 -18.02
C ASP A 56 -3.94 -12.06 -19.18
N GLY A 57 -3.28 -13.18 -18.83
CA GLY A 57 -2.59 -14.06 -19.77
C GLY A 57 -1.33 -13.50 -20.46
N SER A 58 -0.77 -12.36 -20.03
CA SER A 58 0.50 -11.86 -20.61
C SER A 58 1.31 -10.92 -19.70
N ILE A 59 2.62 -10.89 -19.92
CA ILE A 59 3.52 -9.87 -19.37
C ILE A 59 4.07 -9.00 -20.49
N GLU A 60 4.32 -7.73 -20.20
CA GLU A 60 5.06 -6.83 -21.09
C GLU A 60 6.48 -6.63 -20.52
N ILE A 61 7.48 -6.73 -21.40
CA ILE A 61 8.90 -6.66 -21.03
C ILE A 61 9.65 -5.71 -21.95
N ILE A 62 10.70 -5.09 -21.41
CA ILE A 62 11.82 -4.57 -22.21
C ILE A 62 12.88 -5.66 -22.28
N THR A 63 13.42 -5.92 -23.46
CA THR A 63 14.34 -7.04 -23.66
C THR A 63 15.27 -6.76 -24.83
N HIS A 64 16.15 -7.71 -25.14
CA HIS A 64 17.00 -7.70 -26.32
C HIS A 64 16.72 -8.93 -27.18
N GLN A 65 17.23 -8.93 -28.42
CA GLN A 65 16.89 -9.97 -29.39
C GLN A 65 17.25 -11.38 -28.92
N ASP A 66 18.38 -11.54 -28.23
CA ASP A 66 18.87 -12.82 -27.70
C ASP A 66 17.98 -13.38 -26.58
N GLU A 67 17.54 -12.55 -25.65
CA GLU A 67 16.62 -12.97 -24.60
C GLU A 67 15.21 -13.25 -25.17
N LEU A 68 14.74 -12.44 -26.14
CA LEU A 68 13.48 -12.71 -26.83
C LEU A 68 13.51 -14.03 -27.61
N ASP A 69 14.61 -14.33 -28.30
CA ASP A 69 14.81 -15.60 -29.01
C ASP A 69 14.82 -16.78 -28.03
N ARG A 70 15.38 -16.62 -26.82
CA ARG A 70 15.32 -17.63 -25.75
C ARG A 70 13.88 -17.88 -25.30
N ILE A 71 13.10 -16.81 -25.09
CA ILE A 71 11.68 -16.91 -24.69
C ILE A 71 10.87 -17.65 -25.79
N ILE A 72 11.07 -17.29 -27.06
CA ILE A 72 10.43 -17.98 -28.19
C ILE A 72 10.86 -19.45 -28.27
N GLY A 73 12.15 -19.73 -28.05
CA GLY A 73 12.71 -21.08 -28.03
C GLY A 73 12.15 -21.97 -26.91
N MET A 74 11.68 -21.38 -25.80
CA MET A 74 10.97 -22.08 -24.72
C MET A 74 9.50 -22.39 -25.07
N GLY A 75 9.00 -21.94 -26.23
CA GLY A 75 7.65 -22.21 -26.71
C GLY A 75 6.63 -21.13 -26.38
N TYR A 76 7.05 -19.99 -25.81
CA TYR A 76 6.15 -18.87 -25.54
C TYR A 76 5.76 -18.15 -26.84
N LYS A 77 4.49 -17.78 -26.94
CA LYS A 77 4.03 -16.85 -27.97
C LYS A 77 4.43 -15.44 -27.56
N THR A 78 4.97 -14.66 -28.49
CA THR A 78 5.36 -13.27 -28.26
C THR A 78 4.80 -12.33 -29.32
N GLU A 79 4.71 -11.06 -28.99
CA GLU A 79 4.32 -9.96 -29.88
C GLU A 79 5.30 -8.80 -29.67
N ILE A 80 5.97 -8.33 -30.72
CA ILE A 80 6.83 -7.15 -30.65
C ILE A 80 5.95 -5.90 -30.74
N ILE A 81 5.98 -5.08 -29.70
CA ILE A 81 5.28 -3.79 -29.64
C ILE A 81 6.15 -2.72 -30.30
N HIS A 82 7.41 -2.62 -29.88
CA HIS A 82 8.41 -1.73 -30.45
C HIS A 82 9.72 -2.48 -30.68
N ALA A 83 10.14 -2.60 -31.95
CA ALA A 83 11.38 -3.29 -32.31
C ALA A 83 12.65 -2.47 -31.99
N ASP A 84 12.50 -1.16 -31.78
CA ASP A 84 13.56 -0.26 -31.32
C ASP A 84 12.90 0.80 -30.42
N VAL A 85 12.92 0.56 -29.11
CA VAL A 85 12.28 1.41 -28.10
C VAL A 85 12.96 2.78 -28.03
N GLY A 86 14.30 2.81 -28.16
CA GLY A 86 15.05 4.07 -28.15
C GLY A 86 14.72 4.95 -29.35
N ALA A 87 14.58 4.38 -30.55
CA ALA A 87 14.12 5.11 -31.72
C ALA A 87 12.65 5.55 -31.62
N PHE A 88 11.77 4.71 -31.06
CA PHE A 88 10.38 5.08 -30.79
C PHE A 88 10.32 6.32 -29.89
N TYR A 89 11.01 6.32 -28.75
CA TYR A 89 11.02 7.46 -27.85
C TYR A 89 11.69 8.69 -28.47
N ARG A 90 12.84 8.55 -29.13
CA ARG A 90 13.46 9.69 -29.85
C ARG A 90 12.54 10.31 -30.90
N SER A 91 11.70 9.52 -31.57
CA SER A 91 10.81 10.01 -32.62
C SER A 91 9.74 11.00 -32.14
N ARG A 92 9.49 11.05 -30.83
CA ARG A 92 8.52 11.95 -30.19
C ARG A 92 9.16 13.06 -29.34
N MET A 93 10.49 13.17 -29.32
CA MET A 93 11.24 14.21 -28.61
C MET A 93 11.52 15.43 -29.51
N THR A 94 11.82 16.58 -28.91
CA THR A 94 12.40 17.71 -29.65
C THR A 94 13.93 17.66 -29.67
N ALA A 95 14.56 18.59 -30.40
CA ALA A 95 16.01 18.73 -30.45
C ALA A 95 16.59 19.57 -29.28
N LYS A 96 15.77 20.02 -28.33
CA LYS A 96 16.20 20.89 -27.21
C LYS A 96 16.62 20.03 -26.02
N GLY A 97 17.77 20.33 -25.40
CA GLY A 97 18.25 19.61 -24.21
C GLY A 97 18.30 18.11 -24.45
N MET A 98 17.81 17.31 -23.50
CA MET A 98 17.60 15.86 -23.64
C MET A 98 16.19 15.52 -24.18
N GLY A 99 15.70 16.25 -25.19
CA GLY A 99 14.34 16.07 -25.70
C GLY A 99 13.28 16.80 -24.86
N ASP A 100 13.53 18.07 -24.55
CA ASP A 100 12.83 18.94 -23.59
C ASP A 100 12.99 18.59 -22.10
N TYR A 101 13.61 17.46 -21.77
CA TYR A 101 14.05 17.14 -20.41
C TYR A 101 15.36 17.86 -20.05
N LYS A 102 15.49 18.21 -18.76
CA LYS A 102 16.70 18.84 -18.23
C LYS A 102 17.89 17.88 -18.25
N THR A 103 19.06 18.38 -18.58
CA THR A 103 20.34 17.69 -18.34
C THR A 103 20.64 17.60 -16.85
N LEU A 104 21.57 16.71 -16.45
CA LEU A 104 22.02 16.60 -15.06
C LEU A 104 22.53 17.95 -14.51
N GLU A 105 23.24 18.71 -15.33
CA GLU A 105 23.73 20.05 -14.97
C GLU A 105 22.58 21.04 -14.76
N GLU A 106 21.56 21.03 -15.61
CA GLU A 106 20.37 21.87 -15.47
C GLU A 106 19.55 21.51 -14.22
N ILE A 107 19.44 20.22 -13.87
CA ILE A 107 18.79 19.77 -12.63
C ILE A 107 19.53 20.30 -11.41
N TYR A 108 20.86 20.16 -11.37
CA TYR A 108 21.66 20.70 -10.25
C TYR A 108 21.62 22.23 -10.19
N ALA A 109 21.66 22.92 -11.33
CA ALA A 109 21.55 24.37 -11.38
C ALA A 109 20.16 24.87 -10.92
N HIS A 110 19.09 24.10 -11.18
CA HIS A 110 17.75 24.40 -10.68
C HIS A 110 17.72 24.35 -9.16
N VAL A 111 18.23 23.26 -8.57
CA VAL A 111 18.34 23.12 -7.10
C VAL A 111 19.19 24.24 -6.50
N ASP A 112 20.34 24.56 -7.09
CA ASP A 112 21.21 25.64 -6.62
C ASP A 112 20.51 27.02 -6.69
N SER A 113 19.66 27.23 -7.70
CA SER A 113 18.87 28.45 -7.83
C SER A 113 17.81 28.58 -6.74
N LEU A 114 17.14 27.47 -6.38
CA LEU A 114 16.18 27.45 -5.28
C LEU A 114 16.83 27.77 -3.93
N ILE A 115 18.00 27.19 -3.67
CA ILE A 115 18.79 27.46 -2.46
C ILE A 115 19.18 28.94 -2.39
N ALA A 116 19.70 29.49 -3.48
CA ALA A 116 20.14 30.88 -3.53
C ALA A 116 18.97 31.88 -3.38
N ALA A 117 17.79 31.55 -3.93
CA ALA A 117 16.62 32.41 -3.88
C ALA A 117 15.89 32.34 -2.52
N ASN A 118 15.92 31.19 -1.85
CA ASN A 118 15.12 30.91 -0.65
C ASN A 118 15.94 30.38 0.53
N PRO A 119 17.08 30.99 0.91
CA PRO A 119 17.99 30.44 1.92
C PRO A 119 17.40 30.41 3.35
N ALA A 120 16.29 31.12 3.57
CA ALA A 120 15.57 31.09 4.84
C ALA A 120 14.79 29.78 5.03
N ILE A 121 14.39 29.10 3.95
CA ILE A 121 13.55 27.89 4.02
C ILE A 121 14.10 26.70 3.23
N VAL A 122 15.23 26.85 2.52
CA VAL A 122 15.88 25.77 1.77
C VAL A 122 17.32 25.61 2.25
N SER A 123 17.69 24.38 2.59
CA SER A 123 19.02 24.06 3.11
C SER A 123 20.09 24.15 2.02
N ALA A 124 21.36 24.28 2.42
CA ALA A 124 22.45 23.95 1.51
C ALA A 124 22.36 22.48 1.07
N LYS A 125 22.91 22.15 -0.11
CA LYS A 125 23.02 20.75 -0.54
C LYS A 125 23.89 19.96 0.43
N LEU A 126 23.38 18.83 0.89
CA LEU A 126 24.09 17.85 1.69
C LEU A 126 24.47 16.67 0.79
N SER A 127 25.77 16.39 0.62
CA SER A 127 26.20 15.15 -0.03
C SER A 127 25.98 14.01 0.96
N ILE A 128 25.12 13.06 0.62
CA ILE A 128 24.85 11.87 1.45
C ILE A 128 25.77 10.70 1.09
N GLY A 129 26.56 10.84 0.02
CA GLY A 129 27.46 9.84 -0.51
C GLY A 129 27.85 10.15 -1.95
N GLN A 130 28.76 9.34 -2.50
CA GLN A 130 29.21 9.46 -3.89
C GLN A 130 28.94 8.18 -4.66
N THR A 131 28.62 8.32 -5.95
CA THR A 131 28.43 7.21 -6.87
C THR A 131 29.74 6.53 -7.27
N GLY A 132 29.64 5.42 -8.02
CA GLY A 132 30.81 4.70 -8.54
C GLY A 132 31.72 5.54 -9.44
N GLU A 133 31.18 6.53 -10.18
CA GLU A 133 31.96 7.47 -10.99
C GLU A 133 32.31 8.77 -10.24
N GLY A 134 32.02 8.86 -8.93
CA GLY A 134 32.44 9.96 -8.06
C GLY A 134 31.55 11.20 -8.10
N ARG A 135 30.29 11.09 -8.54
CA ARG A 135 29.31 12.18 -8.44
C ARG A 135 28.65 12.15 -7.07
N ASP A 136 28.46 13.31 -6.46
CA ASP A 136 27.72 13.42 -5.21
C ASP A 136 26.23 13.13 -5.41
N ILE A 137 25.64 12.43 -4.45
CA ILE A 137 24.20 12.28 -4.30
C ILE A 137 23.75 13.35 -3.31
N TRP A 138 22.95 14.30 -3.79
CA TRP A 138 22.56 15.48 -3.03
C TRP A 138 21.19 15.30 -2.38
N ALA A 139 21.13 15.55 -1.07
CA ALA A 139 19.90 15.78 -0.34
C ALA A 139 19.72 17.30 -0.06
N VAL A 140 18.49 17.78 -0.12
CA VAL A 140 18.10 19.16 0.22
C VAL A 140 16.86 19.13 1.10
N LYS A 141 16.85 19.94 2.16
CA LYS A 141 15.69 20.11 3.04
C LYS A 141 14.95 21.41 2.73
N ILE A 142 13.61 21.36 2.75
CA ILE A 142 12.73 22.53 2.84
C ILE A 142 11.99 22.48 4.18
N SER A 143 12.17 23.53 4.99
CA SER A 143 11.62 23.72 6.36
C SER A 143 11.84 25.19 6.75
N ASP A 144 11.11 25.76 7.71
CA ASP A 144 11.31 27.13 8.20
C ASP A 144 12.66 27.33 8.94
N ASN A 145 13.27 26.26 9.47
CA ASN A 145 14.63 26.26 10.01
C ASN A 145 15.52 25.23 9.29
N PRO A 146 15.83 25.43 8.00
CA PRO A 146 16.40 24.40 7.13
C PRO A 146 17.83 23.95 7.51
N GLY A 147 18.48 24.65 8.45
CA GLY A 147 19.82 24.33 8.96
C GLY A 147 19.85 23.66 10.34
N LEU A 148 18.70 23.48 10.99
CA LEU A 148 18.55 22.81 12.29
C LEU A 148 17.83 21.48 12.09
N ASP A 149 18.01 20.54 13.01
CA ASP A 149 17.25 19.29 13.04
C ASP A 149 16.22 19.43 14.16
N GLU A 150 14.93 19.48 13.80
CA GLU A 150 13.84 19.80 14.71
C GLU A 150 12.98 18.57 15.03
N ASP A 151 12.19 18.62 16.10
CA ASP A 151 11.24 17.56 16.45
C ASP A 151 9.96 17.70 15.61
N GLU A 152 10.15 17.64 14.29
CA GLU A 152 9.10 17.75 13.28
C GLU A 152 9.04 16.48 12.43
N PRO A 153 7.85 16.08 11.94
CA PRO A 153 7.74 14.95 11.05
C PRO A 153 8.57 15.14 9.77
N GLU A 154 9.51 14.21 9.54
CA GLU A 154 10.32 14.21 8.32
C GLU A 154 9.65 13.39 7.20
N VAL A 155 9.71 13.91 5.96
CA VAL A 155 9.22 13.20 4.76
C VAL A 155 10.31 13.17 3.69
N LEU A 156 10.59 11.99 3.16
CA LEU A 156 11.58 11.81 2.10
C LEU A 156 10.94 11.68 0.72
N TYR A 157 11.34 12.51 -0.22
CA TYR A 157 10.97 12.42 -1.64
C TYR A 157 12.19 12.08 -2.48
N THR A 158 12.09 11.03 -3.30
CA THR A 158 13.19 10.62 -4.18
C THR A 158 12.75 10.43 -5.62
N ALA A 159 13.69 10.64 -6.54
CA ALA A 159 13.48 10.44 -7.97
C ALA A 159 14.72 9.84 -8.63
N CYS A 160 14.51 9.28 -9.82
CA CYS A 160 15.56 8.78 -10.71
C CYS A 160 16.52 7.80 -10.01
N ILE A 161 15.96 6.81 -9.31
CA ILE A 161 16.72 5.61 -8.95
C ILE A 161 16.98 4.74 -10.19
N HIS A 162 16.05 4.74 -11.15
CA HIS A 162 16.28 4.25 -12.50
C HIS A 162 16.53 5.40 -13.48
N ALA A 163 17.60 5.27 -14.26
CA ALA A 163 18.14 6.37 -15.07
C ALA A 163 17.31 6.76 -16.30
N ARG A 164 16.43 5.88 -16.78
CA ARG A 164 15.57 6.11 -17.96
C ARG A 164 14.23 6.77 -17.63
N GLU A 165 13.91 6.96 -16.35
CA GLU A 165 12.62 7.44 -15.85
C GLU A 165 12.63 8.97 -15.69
N VAL A 166 12.79 9.67 -16.81
CA VAL A 166 13.21 11.08 -16.86
C VAL A 166 12.17 12.10 -16.41
N ILE A 167 10.91 11.70 -16.27
CA ILE A 167 9.85 12.56 -15.73
C ILE A 167 9.97 12.74 -14.21
N THR A 168 10.57 11.77 -13.51
CA THR A 168 10.58 11.74 -12.04
C THR A 168 11.33 12.91 -11.40
N PRO A 169 12.50 13.37 -11.92
CA PRO A 169 13.15 14.58 -11.39
C PRO A 169 12.34 15.85 -11.64
N GLU A 170 11.66 15.94 -12.78
CA GLU A 170 10.85 17.11 -13.15
C GLU A 170 9.67 17.31 -12.19
N ILE A 171 9.03 16.21 -11.77
CA ILE A 171 7.98 16.22 -10.75
C ILE A 171 8.51 16.77 -9.42
N LEU A 172 9.67 16.28 -8.96
CA LEU A 172 10.22 16.74 -7.68
C LEU A 172 10.69 18.19 -7.72
N LEU A 173 11.37 18.61 -8.79
CA LEU A 173 11.77 20.00 -8.97
C LEU A 173 10.55 20.93 -8.95
N ASN A 174 9.46 20.56 -9.62
CA ASN A 174 8.23 21.34 -9.59
C ASN A 174 7.60 21.39 -8.21
N PHE A 175 7.62 20.29 -7.44
CA PHE A 175 7.11 20.31 -6.08
C PHE A 175 7.94 21.24 -5.18
N MET A 176 9.26 21.23 -5.30
CA MET A 176 10.14 22.17 -4.61
C MET A 176 9.85 23.64 -5.01
N ASP A 177 9.65 23.91 -6.31
CA ASP A 177 9.23 25.22 -6.80
C ASP A 177 7.90 25.64 -6.20
N HIS A 178 6.92 24.73 -6.14
CA HIS A 178 5.59 25.01 -5.59
C HIS A 178 5.66 25.39 -4.11
N LEU A 179 6.42 24.66 -3.30
CA LEU A 179 6.61 24.97 -1.89
C LEU A 179 7.24 26.35 -1.70
N THR A 180 8.35 26.61 -2.39
CA THR A 180 9.10 27.87 -2.23
C THR A 180 8.36 29.09 -2.79
N ALA A 181 7.64 28.94 -3.91
CA ALA A 181 6.91 30.05 -4.52
C ALA A 181 5.66 30.47 -3.74
N ASN A 182 5.11 29.58 -2.91
CA ASN A 182 3.87 29.81 -2.17
C ASN A 182 4.08 29.98 -0.64
N TYR A 183 5.29 29.76 -0.13
CA TYR A 183 5.62 30.02 1.27
C TYR A 183 5.38 31.49 1.66
N GLY A 184 4.63 31.72 2.74
CA GLY A 184 4.20 33.04 3.20
C GLY A 184 3.05 33.68 2.40
N ALA A 185 2.60 33.05 1.31
CA ALA A 185 1.48 33.51 0.50
C ALA A 185 0.24 32.59 0.61
N ASP A 186 0.46 31.27 0.63
CA ASP A 186 -0.55 30.26 0.88
C ASP A 186 -0.39 29.71 2.30
N GLN A 187 -1.45 29.79 3.12
CA GLN A 187 -1.40 29.36 4.51
C GLN A 187 -1.14 27.86 4.66
N ALA A 188 -1.72 27.01 3.80
CA ALA A 188 -1.54 25.57 3.90
C ALA A 188 -0.12 25.14 3.52
N ILE A 189 0.52 25.84 2.57
CA ILE A 189 1.94 25.63 2.24
C ILE A 189 2.84 26.18 3.35
N THR A 190 2.50 27.34 3.91
CA THR A 190 3.24 27.93 5.02
C THR A 190 3.22 27.01 6.24
N ASP A 191 2.04 26.51 6.63
CA ASP A 191 1.88 25.56 7.73
C ASP A 191 2.67 24.26 7.49
N LEU A 192 2.76 23.79 6.24
CA LEU A 192 3.58 22.63 5.91
C LEU A 192 5.06 22.89 6.11
N VAL A 193 5.59 24.00 5.61
CA VAL A 193 7.03 24.33 5.73
C VAL A 193 7.41 24.68 7.17
N ASP A 194 6.50 25.32 7.92
CA ASP A 194 6.70 25.72 9.33
C ASP A 194 6.58 24.56 10.33
N ASN A 195 6.18 23.36 9.90
CA ASN A 195 5.93 22.22 10.81
C ASN A 195 6.44 20.88 10.23
N ARG A 196 7.24 20.87 9.16
CA ARG A 196 7.76 19.65 8.52
C ARG A 196 9.20 19.84 8.07
N GLU A 197 9.93 18.75 8.15
CA GLU A 197 11.19 18.60 7.41
C GLU A 197 10.97 17.83 6.10
N LEU A 198 10.87 18.55 4.98
CA LEU A 198 10.69 17.93 3.67
C LEU A 198 12.05 17.72 3.00
N TRP A 199 12.48 16.47 2.87
CA TRP A 199 13.76 16.08 2.30
C TRP A 199 13.62 15.62 0.85
N PHE A 200 14.51 16.11 -0.01
CA PHE A 200 14.50 15.86 -1.45
C PHE A 200 15.82 15.26 -1.93
N ILE A 201 15.76 14.10 -2.58
CA ILE A 201 16.86 13.50 -3.34
C ILE A 201 16.40 13.38 -4.79
N VAL A 202 16.59 14.45 -5.55
CA VAL A 202 16.09 14.58 -6.94
C VAL A 202 16.79 13.62 -7.91
N MET A 203 18.01 13.18 -7.56
CA MET A 203 18.83 12.35 -8.43
C MET A 203 19.55 11.28 -7.61
N VAL A 204 18.92 10.11 -7.48
CA VAL A 204 19.52 8.95 -6.80
C VAL A 204 20.62 8.30 -7.64
N ASN A 205 20.44 8.24 -8.97
CA ASN A 205 21.36 7.59 -9.91
C ASN A 205 21.93 8.59 -10.94
N PRO A 206 22.78 9.55 -10.53
CA PRO A 206 23.30 10.56 -11.44
C PRO A 206 24.23 9.98 -12.50
N ASP A 207 24.93 8.87 -12.23
CA ASP A 207 25.81 8.21 -13.20
C ASP A 207 25.02 7.60 -14.35
N GLY A 208 23.96 6.84 -14.04
CA GLY A 208 23.09 6.26 -15.06
C GLY A 208 22.35 7.33 -15.85
N TYR A 209 21.85 8.38 -15.19
CA TYR A 209 21.17 9.49 -15.87
C TYR A 209 22.11 10.20 -16.84
N TYR A 210 23.33 10.51 -16.40
CA TYR A 210 24.36 11.12 -17.25
C TYR A 210 24.75 10.19 -18.41
N TYR A 211 24.75 8.88 -18.22
CA TYR A 211 25.00 7.92 -19.30
C TYR A 211 23.94 8.03 -20.41
N ASN A 212 22.65 8.11 -20.06
CA ASN A 212 21.58 8.37 -21.03
C ASN A 212 21.74 9.74 -21.71
N GLN A 213 22.12 10.77 -20.95
CA GLN A 213 22.38 12.11 -21.48
C GLN A 213 23.46 12.11 -22.58
N VAL A 214 24.58 11.42 -22.37
CA VAL A 214 25.70 11.44 -23.33
C VAL A 214 25.52 10.49 -24.51
N THR A 215 24.86 9.36 -24.30
CA THR A 215 24.64 8.36 -25.35
C THR A 215 23.40 8.66 -26.21
N SER A 216 22.41 9.32 -25.62
CA SER A 216 21.14 9.68 -26.27
C SER A 216 20.81 11.17 -26.04
N PRO A 217 21.64 12.09 -26.55
CA PRO A 217 21.52 13.53 -26.24
C PRO A 217 20.25 14.19 -26.79
N SER A 218 19.46 13.52 -27.62
CA SER A 218 18.13 13.98 -28.07
C SER A 218 16.98 13.20 -27.42
N GLY A 219 17.25 12.56 -26.28
CA GLY A 219 16.31 11.74 -25.52
C GLY A 219 16.24 10.28 -25.97
N GLY A 220 15.39 9.50 -25.30
CA GLY A 220 15.15 8.08 -25.61
C GLY A 220 16.25 7.10 -25.16
N GLY A 221 17.11 7.50 -24.22
CA GLY A 221 18.11 6.62 -23.62
C GLY A 221 17.46 5.57 -22.71
N MET A 222 17.83 4.30 -22.87
CA MET A 222 17.15 3.18 -22.21
C MET A 222 17.92 2.58 -21.03
N TRP A 223 19.06 3.17 -20.64
CA TRP A 223 19.83 2.69 -19.50
C TRP A 223 19.04 2.85 -18.21
N ARG A 224 18.89 1.76 -17.45
CA ARG A 224 18.11 1.70 -16.20
C ARG A 224 18.98 1.77 -14.95
N LYS A 225 20.00 0.89 -14.89
CA LYS A 225 20.82 0.58 -13.70
C LYS A 225 21.79 1.69 -13.30
N ASN A 226 22.58 1.50 -12.23
CA ASN A 226 23.77 2.33 -12.00
C ASN A 226 24.89 2.01 -13.02
N ARG A 227 26.11 2.53 -12.84
CA ARG A 227 27.24 2.36 -13.79
C ARG A 227 28.38 1.48 -13.27
N HIS A 228 28.12 0.66 -12.26
CA HIS A 228 29.11 -0.30 -11.73
C HIS A 228 29.69 -1.21 -12.83
N ASN A 229 31.00 -1.44 -12.85
CA ASN A 229 31.62 -2.41 -13.77
C ASN A 229 31.72 -3.79 -13.12
N ASN A 230 30.93 -4.76 -13.58
CA ASN A 230 30.84 -6.09 -12.97
C ASN A 230 32.07 -6.98 -13.25
N GLY A 231 33.01 -6.53 -14.08
CA GLY A 231 34.26 -7.23 -14.38
C GLY A 231 34.15 -8.34 -15.44
N ASP A 232 32.93 -8.66 -15.89
CA ASP A 232 32.64 -9.65 -16.94
C ASP A 232 32.21 -9.02 -18.28
N GLY A 233 32.27 -7.68 -18.36
CA GLY A 233 31.83 -6.89 -19.52
C GLY A 233 30.41 -6.37 -19.41
N SER A 234 29.61 -6.85 -18.45
CA SER A 234 28.33 -6.23 -18.08
C SER A 234 28.54 -5.06 -17.13
N TYR A 235 27.56 -4.15 -17.12
CA TYR A 235 27.57 -2.97 -16.27
C TYR A 235 26.24 -2.84 -15.52
N GLY A 236 26.32 -2.25 -14.33
CA GLY A 236 25.19 -1.79 -13.54
C GLY A 236 24.53 -2.85 -12.69
N ILE A 237 24.06 -2.40 -11.53
CA ILE A 237 23.15 -3.06 -10.61
C ILE A 237 21.83 -2.28 -10.63
N ASP A 238 20.70 -2.99 -10.58
CA ASP A 238 19.39 -2.39 -10.33
C ASP A 238 19.34 -1.93 -8.86
N LEU A 239 19.41 -0.61 -8.66
CA LEU A 239 19.43 -0.01 -7.33
C LEU A 239 18.15 -0.32 -6.55
N ASN A 240 17.00 -0.47 -7.21
CA ASN A 240 15.73 -0.84 -6.56
C ASN A 240 15.54 -2.37 -6.47
N ARG A 241 16.63 -3.14 -6.58
CA ARG A 241 16.75 -4.55 -6.16
C ARG A 241 17.86 -4.78 -5.14
N ASN A 242 18.54 -3.71 -4.72
CA ASN A 242 19.75 -3.78 -3.91
C ASN A 242 19.52 -3.37 -2.45
N PHE A 243 18.28 -3.14 -2.00
CA PHE A 243 17.98 -2.87 -0.59
C PHE A 243 17.96 -4.17 0.23
N GLY A 244 18.13 -4.04 1.55
CA GLY A 244 18.42 -5.18 2.43
C GLY A 244 17.23 -5.99 2.95
N TYR A 245 15.99 -5.53 2.73
CA TYR A 245 14.82 -6.27 3.21
C TYR A 245 14.38 -7.30 2.17
N GLN A 246 14.39 -8.57 2.56
CA GLN A 246 14.09 -9.71 1.68
C GLN A 246 14.90 -9.67 0.37
N TRP A 247 16.17 -9.31 0.48
CA TRP A 247 17.09 -9.27 -0.66
C TRP A 247 17.36 -10.69 -1.17
N GLY A 248 17.07 -10.93 -2.44
CA GLY A 248 17.25 -12.24 -3.07
C GLY A 248 16.52 -13.38 -2.36
N TYR A 249 15.29 -13.11 -1.92
CA TYR A 249 14.47 -13.99 -1.10
C TYR A 249 14.26 -15.38 -1.73
N ASP A 250 13.90 -15.43 -3.01
CA ASP A 250 13.55 -16.67 -3.72
C ASP A 250 13.97 -16.69 -5.20
N ASP A 251 14.84 -15.74 -5.58
CA ASP A 251 15.24 -15.49 -6.97
C ASP A 251 14.11 -15.06 -7.91
N GLU A 252 12.95 -14.65 -7.39
CA GLU A 252 11.87 -14.06 -8.16
C GLU A 252 11.89 -12.52 -8.05
N GLY A 253 11.51 -11.84 -9.13
CA GLY A 253 11.44 -10.37 -9.14
C GLY A 253 12.78 -9.63 -9.10
N SER A 254 13.91 -10.35 -9.04
CA SER A 254 15.27 -9.82 -9.12
C SER A 254 16.22 -10.91 -9.64
N SER A 255 17.33 -10.56 -10.28
CA SER A 255 18.24 -11.54 -10.89
C SER A 255 19.59 -11.61 -10.17
N PRO A 256 20.20 -12.80 -10.00
CA PRO A 256 21.59 -12.92 -9.55
C PRO A 256 22.59 -12.81 -10.73
N THR A 257 22.11 -12.65 -11.97
CA THR A 257 22.94 -12.64 -13.18
C THR A 257 23.39 -11.21 -13.51
N PRO A 258 24.70 -10.90 -13.56
CA PRO A 258 25.21 -9.54 -13.77
C PRO A 258 24.70 -8.82 -15.03
N SER A 259 24.46 -9.57 -16.11
CA SER A 259 23.96 -9.03 -17.37
C SER A 259 22.46 -8.74 -17.39
N SER A 260 21.71 -9.12 -16.35
CA SER A 260 20.27 -8.84 -16.27
C SER A 260 20.02 -7.37 -15.94
N GLU A 261 18.95 -6.81 -16.48
CA GLU A 261 18.45 -5.47 -16.13
C GLU A 261 17.93 -5.38 -14.70
N THR A 262 17.56 -6.52 -14.10
CA THR A 262 17.13 -6.63 -12.70
C THR A 262 18.22 -7.22 -11.80
N TYR A 263 19.50 -7.13 -12.21
CA TYR A 263 20.61 -7.64 -11.42
C TYR A 263 20.66 -6.98 -10.05
N ARG A 264 20.53 -7.78 -8.99
CA ARG A 264 20.37 -7.30 -7.60
C ARG A 264 21.67 -6.94 -6.88
N GLY A 265 22.82 -7.12 -7.53
CA GLY A 265 24.15 -6.94 -6.95
C GLY A 265 24.69 -8.19 -6.25
N ALA A 266 25.90 -8.08 -5.68
CA ALA A 266 26.59 -9.19 -5.01
C ALA A 266 26.12 -9.42 -3.56
N GLY A 267 25.38 -8.45 -3.00
CA GLY A 267 24.86 -8.47 -1.65
C GLY A 267 23.88 -7.32 -1.45
N PRO A 268 23.08 -7.33 -0.36
CA PRO A 268 22.26 -6.19 -0.01
C PRO A 268 23.15 -4.98 0.27
N PHE A 269 22.75 -3.81 -0.24
CA PHE A 269 23.50 -2.55 -0.19
C PHE A 269 24.93 -2.70 -0.71
N SER A 270 25.15 -3.46 -1.80
CA SER A 270 26.46 -3.55 -2.44
C SER A 270 26.89 -2.25 -3.12
N GLU A 271 25.92 -1.43 -3.53
CA GLU A 271 26.16 -0.21 -4.28
C GLU A 271 26.35 1.01 -3.38
N LEU A 272 27.21 1.93 -3.81
CA LEU A 272 27.48 3.15 -3.04
C LEU A 272 26.23 4.04 -2.95
N GLU A 273 25.40 4.04 -4.01
CA GLU A 273 24.16 4.81 -4.05
C GLU A 273 23.15 4.31 -3.01
N THR A 274 22.97 2.99 -2.89
CA THR A 274 22.03 2.41 -1.92
C THR A 274 22.59 2.43 -0.50
N GLN A 275 23.92 2.35 -0.33
CA GLN A 275 24.56 2.60 0.96
C GLN A 275 24.33 4.04 1.44
N ALA A 276 24.43 5.02 0.55
CA ALA A 276 24.17 6.43 0.89
C ALA A 276 22.73 6.63 1.36
N LEU A 277 21.75 6.06 0.64
CA LEU A 277 20.32 6.12 1.04
C LEU A 277 20.08 5.41 2.38
N ARG A 278 20.69 4.25 2.59
CA ARG A 278 20.60 3.50 3.85
C ARG A 278 21.11 4.33 5.01
N ASP A 279 22.33 4.84 4.90
CA ASP A 279 23.00 5.56 5.98
C ASP A 279 22.31 6.88 6.28
N PHE A 280 21.83 7.58 5.24
CA PHE A 280 21.01 8.77 5.40
C PHE A 280 19.70 8.46 6.13
N SER A 281 18.99 7.39 5.76
CA SER A 281 17.72 7.02 6.39
C SER A 281 17.87 6.50 7.81
N ILE A 282 18.99 5.86 8.15
CA ILE A 282 19.30 5.45 9.53
C ILE A 282 19.56 6.67 10.42
N ALA A 283 20.14 7.74 9.86
CA ALA A 283 20.43 8.96 10.58
C ALA A 283 19.20 9.86 10.80
N ARG A 284 18.03 9.49 10.26
CA ARG A 284 16.81 10.31 10.21
C ARG A 284 15.59 9.57 10.76
N ASN A 285 14.54 10.31 11.08
CA ASN A 285 13.27 9.76 11.57
C ASN A 285 12.12 10.02 10.59
N PHE A 286 12.25 9.51 9.35
CA PHE A 286 11.22 9.65 8.33
C PHE A 286 9.92 8.95 8.72
N ALA A 287 8.83 9.72 8.84
CA ALA A 287 7.48 9.19 9.02
C ALA A 287 6.97 8.53 7.73
N ALA A 288 7.26 9.15 6.58
CA ALA A 288 6.88 8.68 5.26
C ALA A 288 7.99 8.89 4.23
N SER A 289 7.96 8.10 3.16
CA SER A 289 8.79 8.32 1.98
C SER A 289 8.02 8.08 0.69
N LEU A 290 8.25 8.90 -0.33
CA LEU A 290 7.71 8.75 -1.68
C LEU A 290 8.84 8.57 -2.70
N TYR A 291 8.84 7.42 -3.36
CA TYR A 291 9.72 7.10 -4.48
C TYR A 291 8.98 7.31 -5.80
N PHE A 292 9.44 8.26 -6.60
CA PHE A 292 8.93 8.41 -7.96
C PHE A 292 9.66 7.47 -8.91
N HIS A 293 8.85 6.70 -9.61
CA HIS A 293 9.20 5.87 -10.75
C HIS A 293 8.35 6.28 -11.97
N SER A 294 8.68 5.71 -13.13
CA SER A 294 7.78 5.74 -14.29
C SER A 294 7.95 4.44 -15.09
N TYR A 295 6.90 3.81 -15.56
CA TYR A 295 5.53 4.29 -15.73
C TYR A 295 4.56 3.16 -15.40
N SER A 296 3.29 3.48 -15.13
CA SER A 296 2.12 2.57 -15.14
C SER A 296 0.82 3.21 -14.61
N ASN A 297 0.82 4.48 -14.18
CA ASN A 297 -0.27 5.12 -13.43
C ASN A 297 -0.63 4.32 -12.15
N LEU A 298 0.36 4.02 -11.32
CA LEU A 298 0.18 3.24 -10.09
C LEU A 298 0.62 4.00 -8.84
N ILE A 299 -0.01 3.66 -7.71
CA ILE A 299 0.40 4.03 -6.35
C ILE A 299 0.66 2.72 -5.63
N LEU A 300 1.92 2.43 -5.34
CA LEU A 300 2.37 1.15 -4.83
C LEU A 300 2.87 1.23 -3.39
N TRP A 301 2.67 0.16 -2.63
CA TRP A 301 3.19 0.02 -1.27
C TRP A 301 3.63 -1.43 -0.97
N PRO A 302 4.37 -1.66 0.12
CA PRO A 302 4.79 -3.00 0.52
C PRO A 302 3.61 -3.98 0.72
N TRP A 303 3.80 -5.28 0.59
CA TRP A 303 5.07 -5.92 0.24
C TRP A 303 5.23 -6.07 -1.27
N GLY A 304 6.48 -6.07 -1.73
CA GLY A 304 6.86 -6.42 -3.09
C GLY A 304 7.42 -7.83 -3.19
N TYR A 305 8.12 -8.30 -2.15
CA TYR A 305 8.82 -9.59 -2.18
C TYR A 305 7.93 -10.82 -2.20
N ALA A 306 6.65 -10.70 -1.83
CA ALA A 306 5.69 -11.79 -1.85
C ALA A 306 4.26 -11.25 -1.94
N GLU A 307 3.35 -12.06 -2.49
CA GLU A 307 1.90 -11.76 -2.57
C GLU A 307 1.22 -11.88 -1.20
N ILE A 308 1.64 -11.05 -0.25
CA ILE A 308 1.12 -10.96 1.11
C ILE A 308 0.86 -9.50 1.49
N SER A 309 -0.05 -9.28 2.43
CA SER A 309 -0.34 -7.95 2.96
C SER A 309 0.61 -7.59 4.11
N THR A 310 0.85 -6.29 4.26
CA THR A 310 1.54 -5.74 5.44
C THR A 310 0.64 -5.82 6.68
N PRO A 311 1.22 -5.86 7.90
CA PRO A 311 0.44 -5.73 9.13
C PRO A 311 -0.46 -4.48 9.19
N GLU A 312 -0.04 -3.38 8.58
CA GLU A 312 -0.81 -2.13 8.47
C GLU A 312 -1.31 -1.86 7.03
N ASN A 313 -1.71 -2.91 6.31
CA ASN A 313 -2.22 -2.78 4.94
C ASN A 313 -3.48 -1.93 4.85
N ASP A 314 -4.31 -1.91 5.91
CA ASP A 314 -5.47 -1.04 6.01
C ASP A 314 -5.07 0.44 5.94
N LEU A 315 -3.94 0.80 6.56
CA LEU A 315 -3.42 2.16 6.55
C LEU A 315 -2.84 2.56 5.19
N PHE A 316 -2.10 1.64 4.55
CA PHE A 316 -1.63 1.85 3.18
C PHE A 316 -2.78 1.94 2.17
N ALA A 317 -3.82 1.12 2.32
CA ALA A 317 -5.02 1.20 1.50
C ALA A 317 -5.72 2.55 1.67
N ALA A 318 -5.89 3.04 2.90
CA ALA A 318 -6.46 4.37 3.17
C ALA A 318 -5.61 5.51 2.55
N LEU A 319 -4.28 5.37 2.58
CA LEU A 319 -3.36 6.28 1.90
C LEU A 319 -3.56 6.24 0.38
N GLY A 320 -3.57 5.04 -0.23
CA GLY A 320 -3.79 4.84 -1.65
C GLY A 320 -5.15 5.39 -2.12
N ASP A 321 -6.22 5.10 -1.39
CA ASP A 321 -7.58 5.58 -1.66
C ASP A 321 -7.71 7.10 -1.53
N SER A 322 -6.87 7.73 -0.71
CA SER A 322 -6.80 9.19 -0.60
C SER A 322 -6.06 9.84 -1.77
N ILE A 323 -5.02 9.18 -2.29
CA ILE A 323 -4.19 9.68 -3.40
C ILE A 323 -4.83 9.43 -4.76
N ALA A 324 -5.45 8.27 -4.98
CA ALA A 324 -5.99 7.85 -6.28
C ALA A 324 -6.96 8.87 -6.92
N PRO A 325 -7.88 9.54 -6.19
CA PRO A 325 -8.73 10.58 -6.75
C PRO A 325 -7.98 11.86 -7.19
N MET A 326 -6.74 12.07 -6.72
CA MET A 326 -5.94 13.26 -7.01
C MET A 326 -5.21 13.16 -8.36
N ASN A 327 -4.63 11.98 -8.66
CA ASN A 327 -3.85 11.74 -9.88
C ASN A 327 -4.52 10.76 -10.87
N GLY A 328 -5.58 10.06 -10.44
CA GLY A 328 -6.27 9.05 -11.24
C GLY A 328 -5.51 7.72 -11.36
N TYR A 329 -4.50 7.49 -10.51
CA TYR A 329 -3.66 6.29 -10.56
C TYR A 329 -4.25 5.16 -9.73
N THR A 330 -3.93 3.92 -10.07
CA THR A 330 -4.48 2.74 -9.39
C THR A 330 -3.65 2.40 -8.15
N PRO A 331 -4.27 2.35 -6.95
CA PRO A 331 -3.58 1.97 -5.72
C PRO A 331 -3.50 0.44 -5.58
N GLY A 332 -2.39 -0.06 -5.07
CA GLY A 332 -2.26 -1.46 -4.66
C GLY A 332 -0.91 -1.79 -4.04
N PRO A 333 -0.74 -2.95 -3.40
CA PRO A 333 0.58 -3.44 -3.05
C PRO A 333 1.41 -3.66 -4.32
N ILE A 334 2.75 -3.61 -4.21
CA ILE A 334 3.67 -3.65 -5.37
C ILE A 334 3.42 -4.85 -6.29
N TRP A 335 3.06 -6.01 -5.72
CA TRP A 335 2.75 -7.20 -6.51
C TRP A 335 1.53 -7.06 -7.43
N THR A 336 0.75 -5.97 -7.32
CA THR A 336 -0.26 -5.56 -8.31
C THR A 336 0.37 -5.29 -9.68
N LEU A 337 1.62 -4.81 -9.70
CA LEU A 337 2.44 -4.73 -10.90
C LEU A 337 3.13 -6.09 -11.14
N TYR A 338 4.02 -6.50 -10.23
CA TYR A 338 4.65 -7.82 -10.15
C TYR A 338 5.51 -7.95 -8.87
N VAL A 339 5.85 -9.18 -8.48
CA VAL A 339 6.73 -9.48 -7.33
C VAL A 339 8.15 -8.95 -7.59
N VAL A 340 8.78 -8.35 -6.57
CA VAL A 340 10.15 -7.78 -6.60
C VAL A 340 10.88 -8.07 -5.30
N ASN A 341 12.19 -8.35 -5.32
CA ASN A 341 12.99 -8.51 -4.10
C ASN A 341 13.97 -7.35 -3.92
N GLY A 342 14.27 -7.00 -2.67
CA GLY A 342 15.24 -5.94 -2.35
C GLY A 342 14.81 -4.55 -2.83
N GLY A 343 13.51 -4.29 -2.86
CA GLY A 343 12.92 -2.98 -3.15
C GLY A 343 13.08 -1.98 -2.01
N SER A 344 13.06 -0.70 -2.37
CA SER A 344 13.19 0.43 -1.42
C SER A 344 12.03 0.48 -0.42
N ASP A 345 10.80 0.55 -0.92
CA ASP A 345 9.54 0.50 -0.16
C ASP A 345 9.50 -0.61 0.89
N ASP A 346 9.81 -1.85 0.50
CA ASP A 346 9.90 -3.00 1.41
C ASP A 346 10.92 -2.75 2.54
N TRP A 347 12.05 -2.13 2.24
CA TRP A 347 13.06 -1.81 3.26
C TRP A 347 12.65 -0.64 4.16
N TYR A 348 12.06 0.43 3.62
CA TYR A 348 11.59 1.56 4.43
C TYR A 348 10.51 1.15 5.42
N TYR A 349 9.62 0.24 5.05
CA TYR A 349 8.59 -0.26 5.96
C TYR A 349 9.07 -1.41 6.85
N GLY A 350 9.82 -2.37 6.29
CA GLY A 350 10.18 -3.61 6.97
C GLY A 350 11.38 -3.52 7.91
N GLU A 351 12.39 -2.70 7.61
CA GLU A 351 13.55 -2.52 8.51
C GLU A 351 13.19 -1.56 9.64
N GLN A 352 13.10 -2.10 10.86
CA GLN A 352 12.75 -1.34 12.08
C GLN A 352 13.78 -1.55 13.21
N THR A 353 14.86 -2.30 12.96
CA THR A 353 15.95 -2.53 13.93
C THR A 353 16.97 -1.40 13.85
N LEU A 354 17.32 -0.98 12.63
CA LEU A 354 18.34 0.04 12.40
C LEU A 354 17.80 1.47 12.34
N LYS A 355 16.50 1.62 12.05
CA LYS A 355 15.83 2.91 11.88
C LYS A 355 14.37 2.81 12.33
N ALA A 356 13.70 3.95 12.47
CA ALA A 356 12.27 3.97 12.73
C ALA A 356 11.46 3.40 11.55
N LYS A 357 10.21 3.01 11.85
CA LYS A 357 9.24 2.60 10.83
C LYS A 357 8.93 3.79 9.92
N THR A 358 9.08 3.61 8.61
CA THR A 358 8.76 4.62 7.61
C THR A 358 7.71 4.04 6.67
N PHE A 359 6.61 4.77 6.45
CA PHE A 359 5.60 4.38 5.48
C PHE A 359 6.07 4.75 4.07
N GLY A 360 6.73 3.81 3.42
CA GLY A 360 7.23 3.95 2.06
C GLY A 360 6.16 3.66 1.02
N ILE A 361 5.97 4.61 0.10
CA ILE A 361 5.09 4.47 -1.07
C ILE A 361 5.88 4.78 -2.35
N THR A 362 5.43 4.18 -3.44
CA THR A 362 5.99 4.35 -4.77
C THR A 362 4.91 4.91 -5.69
N ILE A 363 5.22 5.89 -6.54
CA ILE A 363 4.32 6.30 -7.62
C ILE A 363 4.99 5.98 -8.96
N GLU A 364 4.30 5.22 -9.80
CA GLU A 364 4.67 4.95 -11.20
C GLU A 364 3.99 5.98 -12.11
N ALA A 365 4.66 7.12 -12.35
CA ALA A 365 4.09 8.26 -13.04
C ALA A 365 3.90 8.02 -14.55
N GLY A 366 2.72 8.37 -15.06
CA GLY A 366 2.35 8.23 -16.47
C GLY A 366 1.95 6.80 -16.87
N GLY A 367 1.17 6.69 -17.94
CA GLY A 367 0.63 5.40 -18.42
C GLY A 367 1.40 4.81 -19.61
N ASP A 368 0.87 3.73 -20.19
CA ASP A 368 1.44 3.02 -21.36
C ASP A 368 1.79 3.97 -22.54
N GLY A 369 0.98 5.02 -22.76
CA GLY A 369 1.24 6.02 -23.80
C GLY A 369 2.38 6.98 -23.47
N ASP A 370 2.60 7.24 -22.18
CA ASP A 370 3.66 8.12 -21.68
C ASP A 370 5.00 7.38 -21.64
N GLY A 371 5.06 6.12 -21.18
CA GLY A 371 6.29 5.33 -21.19
C GLY A 371 7.44 5.96 -20.37
N PHE A 372 8.67 5.53 -20.62
CA PHE A 372 9.86 6.04 -19.91
C PHE A 372 10.27 7.47 -20.30
N TRP A 373 9.96 7.88 -21.54
CA TRP A 373 10.28 9.20 -22.08
C TRP A 373 9.03 9.92 -22.60
N PRO A 374 8.12 10.38 -21.72
CA PRO A 374 6.87 11.02 -22.14
C PRO A 374 7.10 12.14 -23.15
N PRO A 375 6.24 12.30 -24.18
CA PRO A 375 6.40 13.39 -25.14
C PRO A 375 6.31 14.77 -24.43
N PRO A 376 6.92 15.83 -24.98
CA PRO A 376 7.01 17.13 -24.29
C PRO A 376 5.68 17.73 -23.85
N ASP A 377 4.58 17.47 -24.57
CA ASP A 377 3.24 17.93 -24.22
C ASP A 377 2.63 17.20 -23.01
N ARG A 378 3.25 16.11 -22.57
CA ARG A 378 2.87 15.35 -21.36
C ARG A 378 3.66 15.71 -20.12
N ILE A 379 4.76 16.47 -20.22
CA ILE A 379 5.59 16.87 -19.07
C ILE A 379 4.76 17.66 -18.03
N GLU A 380 4.17 18.79 -18.43
CA GLU A 380 3.39 19.64 -17.52
C GLU A 380 2.16 18.94 -16.94
N PRO A 381 1.36 18.18 -17.72
CA PRO A 381 0.30 17.36 -17.15
C PRO A 381 0.77 16.35 -16.10
N LEU A 382 1.85 15.60 -16.35
CA LEU A 382 2.36 14.59 -15.42
C LEU A 382 2.88 15.25 -14.12
N ILE A 383 3.51 16.42 -14.24
CA ILE A 383 3.88 17.26 -13.10
C ILE A 383 2.63 17.64 -12.29
N ALA A 384 1.60 18.18 -12.95
CA ALA A 384 0.38 18.64 -12.29
C ALA A 384 -0.40 17.51 -11.62
N GLU A 385 -0.46 16.33 -12.25
CA GLU A 385 -1.08 15.12 -11.71
C GLU A 385 -0.46 14.73 -10.35
N ASN A 386 0.84 14.95 -10.15
CA ASN A 386 1.59 14.44 -8.99
C ASN A 386 1.82 15.46 -7.87
N LEU A 387 1.45 16.73 -8.05
CA LEU A 387 1.55 17.75 -7.00
C LEU A 387 0.63 17.47 -5.80
N GLY A 388 -0.63 17.09 -6.06
CA GLY A 388 -1.61 16.73 -5.03
C GLY A 388 -1.14 15.58 -4.12
N PRO A 389 -0.71 14.44 -4.68
CA PRO A 389 -0.09 13.34 -3.95
C PRO A 389 1.08 13.76 -3.05
N CYS A 390 2.01 14.57 -3.57
CA CYS A 390 3.15 15.09 -2.79
C CYS A 390 2.70 15.89 -1.55
N LEU A 391 1.79 16.84 -1.76
CA LEU A 391 1.24 17.67 -0.69
C LEU A 391 0.43 16.87 0.33
N PHE A 392 -0.30 15.85 -0.14
CA PHE A 392 -1.06 14.96 0.74
C PHE A 392 -0.14 14.19 1.68
N LEU A 393 0.94 13.58 1.15
CA LEU A 393 1.88 12.84 1.98
C LEU A 393 2.57 13.74 3.02
N ALA A 394 2.96 14.97 2.64
CA ALA A 394 3.54 15.95 3.55
C ALA A 394 2.60 16.26 4.73
N ARG A 395 1.28 16.38 4.48
CA ARG A 395 0.28 16.56 5.54
C ARG A 395 0.12 15.31 6.37
N ALA A 396 -0.05 14.15 5.73
CA ALA A 396 -0.30 12.88 6.40
C ALA A 396 0.83 12.45 7.33
N ALA A 397 2.07 12.89 7.07
CA ALA A 397 3.23 12.61 7.91
C ALA A 397 3.10 13.10 9.36
N ASP A 398 2.19 14.04 9.66
CA ASP A 398 1.86 14.44 11.05
C ASP A 398 1.53 13.23 11.93
N SER A 399 0.64 12.39 11.40
CA SER A 399 0.15 11.18 12.00
C SER A 399 -0.50 10.37 10.89
N ILE A 400 0.30 9.50 10.27
CA ILE A 400 -0.20 8.62 9.21
C ILE A 400 -1.33 7.74 9.75
N TYR A 401 -1.25 7.38 11.03
CA TYR A 401 -2.27 6.61 11.74
C TYR A 401 -3.64 7.29 11.80
N SER A 402 -3.72 8.61 11.62
CA SER A 402 -4.98 9.35 11.59
C SER A 402 -5.76 9.19 10.28
N LEU A 403 -5.25 8.41 9.32
CA LEU A 403 -5.98 8.05 8.10
C LEU A 403 -7.02 6.95 8.34
N ARG A 404 -6.88 6.18 9.43
CA ARG A 404 -7.85 5.16 9.85
C ARG A 404 -8.47 5.51 11.20
N PRO A 405 -9.69 5.02 11.48
CA PRO A 405 -10.31 5.21 12.79
C PRO A 405 -9.44 4.71 13.95
N PRO A 406 -9.64 5.24 15.17
CA PRO A 406 -8.89 4.80 16.34
C PRO A 406 -9.22 3.35 16.68
N ALA A 407 -8.35 2.69 17.45
CA ALA A 407 -8.60 1.31 17.87
C ALA A 407 -9.91 1.18 18.66
N THR A 408 -10.46 -0.04 18.63
CA THR A 408 -11.67 -0.34 19.37
C THR A 408 -11.39 -0.38 20.87
N PRO A 409 -12.13 0.38 21.71
CA PRO A 409 -12.04 0.27 23.17
C PRO A 409 -12.51 -1.09 23.69
N VAL A 410 -12.00 -1.51 24.84
CA VAL A 410 -12.40 -2.77 25.50
C VAL A 410 -13.31 -2.43 26.68
N LEU A 411 -14.56 -2.87 26.60
CA LEU A 411 -15.57 -2.65 27.64
C LEU A 411 -15.49 -3.72 28.73
N THR A 412 -15.81 -3.33 29.96
CA THR A 412 -15.92 -4.25 31.10
C THR A 412 -17.06 -3.81 32.04
N VAL A 413 -17.86 -4.79 32.47
CA VAL A 413 -18.87 -4.64 33.53
C VAL A 413 -18.98 -5.97 34.27
N ALA A 414 -19.34 -5.95 35.55
CA ALA A 414 -19.57 -7.18 36.31
C ALA A 414 -20.84 -7.90 35.84
N ASP A 415 -20.86 -9.23 35.89
CA ASP A 415 -22.03 -10.05 35.49
C ASP A 415 -23.32 -9.69 36.24
N THR A 416 -23.20 -9.19 37.47
CA THR A 416 -24.31 -8.75 38.29
C THR A 416 -23.94 -7.47 39.03
N VAL A 417 -24.84 -6.49 39.01
CA VAL A 417 -24.61 -5.15 39.56
C VAL A 417 -25.83 -4.64 40.34
N SER A 418 -25.59 -3.65 41.21
CA SER A 418 -26.62 -3.04 42.06
C SER A 418 -27.55 -2.14 41.26
N SER A 419 -28.87 -2.25 41.49
CA SER A 419 -29.87 -1.28 40.99
C SER A 419 -29.69 0.12 41.55
N ALA A 420 -29.03 0.29 42.70
CA ALA A 420 -28.82 1.59 43.32
C ALA A 420 -27.74 2.38 42.58
N GLU A 421 -26.58 1.76 42.36
CA GLU A 421 -25.46 2.36 41.64
C GLU A 421 -24.51 1.29 41.10
N TYR A 422 -24.03 1.47 39.88
CA TYR A 422 -22.87 0.72 39.36
C TYR A 422 -22.12 1.52 38.31
N VAL A 423 -20.86 1.12 38.10
CA VAL A 423 -19.98 1.75 37.14
C VAL A 423 -19.64 0.76 36.03
N ILE A 424 -19.75 1.22 34.79
CA ILE A 424 -19.21 0.55 33.62
C ILE A 424 -17.87 1.18 33.30
N HIS A 425 -16.87 0.37 32.99
CA HIS A 425 -15.52 0.83 32.67
C HIS A 425 -15.09 0.34 31.28
N TRP A 426 -14.26 1.10 30.60
CA TRP A 426 -13.54 0.62 29.43
C TRP A 426 -12.06 1.00 29.48
N THR A 427 -11.26 0.33 28.68
CA THR A 427 -9.85 0.69 28.43
C THR A 427 -9.66 0.97 26.94
N HIS A 428 -8.70 1.84 26.64
CA HIS A 428 -8.31 2.15 25.27
C HIS A 428 -6.82 2.48 25.26
N THR A 429 -6.05 1.74 24.48
CA THR A 429 -4.57 1.80 24.49
C THR A 429 -3.99 2.33 23.19
N ASP A 430 -4.81 2.89 22.30
CA ASP A 430 -4.33 3.47 21.05
C ASP A 430 -3.61 4.80 21.32
N THR A 431 -2.28 4.75 21.32
CA THR A 431 -1.43 5.93 21.44
C THR A 431 -1.09 6.56 20.09
N LEU A 432 -1.36 5.86 18.98
CA LEU A 432 -0.99 6.29 17.63
C LEU A 432 -2.10 7.08 16.96
N ASN A 433 -3.36 6.68 17.18
CA ASN A 433 -4.55 7.49 16.90
C ASN A 433 -5.45 7.56 18.15
N PRO A 434 -5.17 8.49 19.09
CA PRO A 434 -5.88 8.53 20.36
C PRO A 434 -7.33 8.99 20.21
N ALA A 435 -8.20 8.49 21.09
CA ALA A 435 -9.58 8.95 21.16
C ALA A 435 -9.68 10.39 21.66
N SER A 436 -10.44 11.21 20.94
CA SER A 436 -10.95 12.51 21.39
C SER A 436 -12.28 12.39 22.15
N LEU A 437 -13.00 11.27 22.02
CA LEU A 437 -14.33 11.06 22.59
C LEU A 437 -14.66 9.57 22.68
N TYR A 438 -15.48 9.17 23.67
CA TYR A 438 -16.17 7.89 23.69
C TYR A 438 -17.69 8.03 23.60
N GLU A 439 -18.33 7.01 23.03
CA GLU A 439 -19.77 6.82 22.97
C GLU A 439 -20.14 5.47 23.59
N LEU A 440 -20.86 5.51 24.71
CA LEU A 440 -21.44 4.31 25.32
C LEU A 440 -22.87 4.12 24.79
N THR A 441 -23.18 2.92 24.36
CA THR A 441 -24.51 2.53 23.89
C THR A 441 -25.06 1.39 24.75
N GLU A 442 -26.22 1.64 25.37
CA GLU A 442 -27.01 0.62 26.04
C GLU A 442 -28.01 0.00 25.06
N LEU A 443 -28.10 -1.32 25.08
CA LEU A 443 -28.92 -2.14 24.21
C LEU A 443 -29.95 -2.90 25.06
N GLN A 444 -31.23 -2.82 24.67
CA GLN A 444 -32.32 -3.51 25.36
C GLN A 444 -33.23 -4.25 24.37
N ASP A 445 -34.08 -5.13 24.89
CA ASP A 445 -35.04 -5.93 24.13
C ASP A 445 -34.38 -6.78 23.04
N PHE A 446 -33.43 -7.63 23.42
CA PHE A 446 -32.80 -8.60 22.51
C PHE A 446 -33.85 -9.53 21.89
N ARG A 447 -33.76 -9.74 20.58
CA ARG A 447 -34.63 -10.62 19.79
C ARG A 447 -33.79 -11.40 18.80
N ILE A 448 -34.26 -12.61 18.48
CA ILE A 448 -33.69 -13.42 17.41
C ILE A 448 -34.64 -13.33 16.22
N VAL A 449 -34.11 -12.94 15.06
CA VAL A 449 -34.88 -12.76 13.82
C VAL A 449 -34.32 -13.60 12.67
N THR A 450 -35.09 -13.67 11.59
CA THR A 450 -34.59 -14.02 10.26
C THR A 450 -34.39 -12.72 9.50
N ASP A 451 -33.21 -12.51 8.95
CA ASP A 451 -32.89 -11.35 8.12
C ASP A 451 -33.12 -11.72 6.64
N SER A 452 -34.16 -11.14 6.05
CA SER A 452 -34.50 -11.32 4.62
C SER A 452 -33.75 -10.34 3.72
N ALA A 453 -32.54 -9.91 4.12
CA ALA A 453 -31.62 -9.10 3.33
C ALA A 453 -32.23 -7.80 2.76
N ASN A 454 -33.09 -7.14 3.54
CA ASN A 454 -33.72 -5.88 3.11
C ASN A 454 -32.81 -4.65 3.30
N SER A 455 -31.80 -4.78 4.16
CA SER A 455 -30.80 -3.75 4.44
C SER A 455 -29.59 -4.37 5.15
N PHE A 456 -28.45 -3.68 5.15
CA PHE A 456 -27.32 -4.04 6.00
C PHE A 456 -27.48 -3.55 7.46
N ALA A 457 -28.70 -3.25 7.95
CA ALA A 457 -28.87 -2.69 9.29
C ALA A 457 -28.34 -3.59 10.42
N ASN A 458 -28.28 -4.91 10.21
CA ASN A 458 -27.74 -5.87 11.17
C ASN A 458 -26.28 -6.25 10.88
N TRP A 459 -25.67 -5.67 9.84
CA TRP A 459 -24.40 -6.15 9.28
C TRP A 459 -23.43 -4.99 9.03
N ASP A 460 -22.19 -5.13 9.51
CA ASP A 460 -21.08 -4.29 9.08
C ASP A 460 -20.58 -4.79 7.72
N ASN A 461 -20.71 -3.96 6.68
CA ASN A 461 -20.59 -4.37 5.28
C ASN A 461 -19.34 -3.80 4.62
N HIS A 462 -18.50 -4.70 4.10
CA HIS A 462 -17.22 -4.43 3.45
C HIS A 462 -17.26 -4.97 2.01
N GLY A 463 -18.17 -4.42 1.21
CA GLY A 463 -18.16 -4.57 -0.25
C GLY A 463 -19.27 -5.45 -0.86
N PHE A 464 -20.19 -6.02 -0.08
CA PHE A 464 -21.42 -6.58 -0.63
C PHE A 464 -22.44 -5.47 -0.93
N PHE A 465 -23.46 -5.78 -1.73
CA PHE A 465 -24.54 -4.84 -2.05
C PHE A 465 -25.91 -5.51 -2.06
N LEU A 466 -26.96 -4.70 -1.97
CA LEU A 466 -28.34 -5.16 -2.13
C LEU A 466 -28.69 -5.20 -3.61
N THR A 467 -29.34 -6.28 -4.05
CA THR A 467 -29.77 -6.43 -5.43
C THR A 467 -31.20 -6.95 -5.54
N THR A 468 -31.93 -6.47 -6.54
CA THR A 468 -33.24 -6.99 -6.94
C THR A 468 -33.13 -8.02 -8.07
N ASN A 469 -31.94 -8.28 -8.60
CA ASN A 469 -31.74 -9.19 -9.73
C ASN A 469 -32.12 -10.63 -9.36
N ARG A 470 -31.87 -10.99 -8.11
CA ARG A 470 -32.22 -12.28 -7.53
C ARG A 470 -32.55 -12.09 -6.05
N SER A 471 -33.62 -12.72 -5.58
CA SER A 471 -33.95 -12.83 -4.15
C SER A 471 -34.62 -14.17 -3.90
N SER A 472 -34.45 -14.72 -2.70
CA SER A 472 -35.24 -15.84 -2.20
C SER A 472 -36.54 -15.31 -1.59
N SER A 473 -36.42 -14.24 -0.79
CA SER A 473 -37.51 -13.46 -0.22
C SER A 473 -37.47 -12.03 -0.79
N PRO A 474 -38.41 -11.64 -1.66
CA PRO A 474 -38.40 -10.32 -2.28
C PRO A 474 -38.45 -9.15 -1.26
N PRO A 475 -37.88 -7.97 -1.59
CA PRO A 475 -37.36 -7.61 -2.90
C PRO A 475 -35.85 -7.79 -3.11
N TYR A 476 -35.05 -7.94 -2.05
CA TYR A 476 -33.58 -7.89 -2.13
C TYR A 476 -32.88 -9.19 -1.72
N SER A 477 -31.61 -9.32 -2.07
CA SER A 477 -30.65 -10.22 -1.40
C SER A 477 -29.29 -9.53 -1.26
N PHE A 478 -28.44 -10.02 -0.35
CA PHE A 478 -27.05 -9.60 -0.27
C PHE A 478 -26.27 -10.26 -1.40
N TYR A 479 -25.46 -9.49 -2.12
CA TYR A 479 -24.80 -9.94 -3.33
C TYR A 479 -23.35 -9.43 -3.41
N SER A 480 -22.43 -10.31 -3.79
CA SER A 480 -21.00 -10.01 -3.90
C SER A 480 -20.64 -9.18 -5.14
N GLY A 481 -21.41 -9.30 -6.23
CA GLY A 481 -21.06 -8.73 -7.53
C GLY A 481 -20.38 -9.71 -8.49
N SER A 482 -20.49 -9.38 -9.78
CA SER A 482 -20.04 -10.22 -10.90
C SER A 482 -18.80 -9.70 -11.62
N SER A 483 -18.16 -8.67 -11.08
CA SER A 483 -16.98 -8.03 -11.67
C SER A 483 -15.85 -7.90 -10.64
N VAL A 484 -15.86 -8.77 -9.63
CA VAL A 484 -14.98 -8.70 -8.46
C VAL A 484 -13.85 -9.70 -8.64
N ASN A 485 -12.63 -9.20 -8.86
CA ASN A 485 -11.41 -9.98 -8.96
C ASN A 485 -10.34 -9.40 -8.02
N ASN A 486 -9.41 -10.24 -7.59
CA ASN A 486 -8.31 -9.92 -6.69
C ASN A 486 -8.79 -9.20 -5.42
N ALA A 487 -9.92 -9.64 -4.88
CA ALA A 487 -10.60 -8.94 -3.81
C ALA A 487 -11.08 -9.88 -2.72
N ARG A 488 -11.18 -9.34 -1.51
CA ARG A 488 -11.84 -9.99 -0.38
C ARG A 488 -13.00 -9.11 0.06
N LEU A 489 -14.21 -9.57 -0.21
CA LEU A 489 -15.43 -8.93 0.25
C LEU A 489 -15.94 -9.66 1.49
N TYR A 490 -16.56 -8.93 2.41
CA TYR A 490 -17.28 -9.58 3.50
C TYR A 490 -18.35 -8.67 4.08
N PHE A 491 -19.27 -9.27 4.81
CA PHE A 491 -20.06 -8.55 5.81
C PHE A 491 -20.19 -9.42 7.06
N GLN A 492 -20.30 -8.77 8.22
CA GLN A 492 -20.35 -9.46 9.50
C GLN A 492 -21.45 -8.93 10.40
N SER A 493 -21.97 -9.75 11.31
CA SER A 493 -23.04 -9.33 12.21
C SER A 493 -22.54 -8.20 13.12
N THR A 494 -23.38 -7.20 13.33
CA THR A 494 -23.09 -6.08 14.25
C THR A 494 -23.30 -6.46 15.71
N GLU A 495 -24.09 -7.50 15.95
CA GLU A 495 -24.41 -8.00 17.28
C GLU A 495 -24.01 -9.49 17.38
N SER A 496 -23.58 -9.89 18.57
CA SER A 496 -23.28 -11.28 18.89
C SER A 496 -24.56 -12.07 19.17
N TYR A 497 -24.48 -13.38 18.95
CA TYR A 497 -25.53 -14.34 19.20
C TYR A 497 -25.07 -15.40 20.22
N LEU A 498 -25.83 -15.56 21.32
CA LEU A 498 -25.58 -16.63 22.28
C LEU A 498 -26.08 -17.97 21.75
N VAL A 499 -25.14 -18.86 21.41
CA VAL A 499 -25.46 -20.16 20.82
C VAL A 499 -26.10 -21.08 21.84
N GLN A 500 -27.28 -21.59 21.50
CA GLN A 500 -28.05 -22.59 22.24
C GLN A 500 -27.75 -24.01 21.74
N PRO A 501 -28.04 -25.04 22.56
CA PRO A 501 -28.01 -26.42 22.10
C PRO A 501 -28.84 -26.61 20.81
N ASP A 502 -28.29 -27.39 19.88
CA ASP A 502 -28.88 -27.73 18.58
C ASP A 502 -28.99 -26.59 17.55
N ASP A 503 -28.43 -25.41 17.83
CA ASP A 503 -28.43 -24.31 16.89
C ASP A 503 -27.66 -24.61 15.59
N THR A 504 -28.21 -24.10 14.50
CA THR A 504 -27.65 -24.20 13.16
C THR A 504 -27.86 -22.86 12.47
N LEU A 505 -26.78 -22.24 12.01
CA LEU A 505 -26.87 -21.08 11.12
C LEU A 505 -27.40 -21.55 9.77
N ARG A 506 -28.47 -20.90 9.30
CA ARG A 506 -29.18 -21.23 8.07
C ARG A 506 -29.41 -19.97 7.25
N PHE A 507 -29.32 -20.13 5.93
CA PHE A 507 -29.60 -19.08 4.97
C PHE A 507 -29.93 -19.71 3.62
N ARG A 508 -30.54 -18.92 2.74
CA ARG A 508 -30.74 -19.22 1.34
C ARG A 508 -29.56 -18.67 0.57
N THR A 509 -29.01 -19.44 -0.36
CA THR A 509 -27.92 -18.97 -1.22
C THR A 509 -28.08 -19.44 -2.66
N PHE A 510 -27.67 -18.59 -3.60
CA PHE A 510 -27.41 -18.93 -4.98
C PHE A 510 -25.98 -18.47 -5.27
N TYR A 511 -25.18 -19.28 -5.95
CA TYR A 511 -23.82 -18.86 -6.30
C TYR A 511 -23.36 -19.47 -7.62
N LYS A 512 -22.54 -18.71 -8.34
CA LYS A 512 -21.75 -19.15 -9.48
C LYS A 512 -20.37 -18.52 -9.32
N LEU A 513 -19.41 -19.30 -8.86
CA LEU A 513 -18.05 -18.90 -8.52
C LEU A 513 -17.07 -19.63 -9.42
N GLU A 514 -15.86 -19.08 -9.61
CA GLU A 514 -14.79 -19.80 -10.28
C GLU A 514 -14.41 -21.06 -9.49
N THR A 515 -14.50 -22.21 -10.13
CA THR A 515 -14.37 -23.49 -9.43
C THR A 515 -12.93 -23.73 -8.99
N ASN A 516 -12.75 -23.89 -7.68
CA ASN A 516 -11.49 -24.14 -6.97
C ASN A 516 -10.49 -22.98 -6.91
N TRP A 517 -10.86 -21.79 -7.40
CA TRP A 517 -10.02 -20.58 -7.34
C TRP A 517 -10.67 -19.54 -6.45
N ASP A 518 -11.97 -19.32 -6.67
CA ASP A 518 -12.80 -18.46 -5.87
C ASP A 518 -13.53 -19.24 -4.78
N TYR A 519 -13.53 -18.67 -3.58
CA TYR A 519 -14.18 -19.29 -2.43
C TYR A 519 -14.98 -18.28 -1.61
N ALA A 520 -16.25 -18.62 -1.37
CA ALA A 520 -17.03 -17.97 -0.33
C ALA A 520 -16.96 -18.75 0.98
N TYR A 521 -17.13 -18.08 2.11
CA TYR A 521 -16.98 -18.67 3.44
C TYR A 521 -18.10 -18.22 4.37
N VAL A 522 -18.45 -19.13 5.29
CA VAL A 522 -19.20 -18.82 6.50
C VAL A 522 -18.22 -18.93 7.66
N GLU A 523 -18.05 -17.83 8.38
CA GLU A 523 -17.03 -17.70 9.41
C GLU A 523 -17.65 -17.31 10.75
N VAL A 524 -17.05 -17.78 11.83
CA VAL A 524 -17.48 -17.50 13.21
C VAL A 524 -16.34 -16.88 14.00
N SER A 525 -16.67 -15.90 14.83
CA SER A 525 -15.76 -15.26 15.79
C SER A 525 -16.40 -15.22 17.18
N THR A 526 -15.63 -15.48 18.22
CA THR A 526 -16.05 -15.31 19.63
C THR A 526 -15.62 -13.97 20.24
N ASP A 527 -14.87 -13.17 19.49
CA ASP A 527 -14.25 -11.91 19.95
C ASP A 527 -14.57 -10.71 19.04
N GLY A 528 -15.39 -10.90 18.02
CA GLY A 528 -15.76 -9.89 17.01
C GLY A 528 -14.64 -9.53 16.04
N GLY A 529 -13.41 -10.04 16.23
CA GLY A 529 -12.22 -9.67 15.48
C GLY A 529 -11.68 -10.81 14.61
N THR A 530 -11.37 -11.95 15.22
CA THR A 530 -10.78 -13.11 14.53
C THR A 530 -11.87 -14.06 14.05
N PHE A 531 -12.04 -14.17 12.73
CA PHE A 531 -13.05 -15.03 12.11
C PHE A 531 -12.44 -16.29 11.53
N THR A 532 -13.05 -17.44 11.83
CA THR A 532 -12.60 -18.77 11.35
C THR A 532 -13.68 -19.42 10.47
N PRO A 533 -13.35 -19.90 9.25
CA PRO A 533 -14.26 -20.66 8.42
C PRO A 533 -14.75 -21.97 9.07
N ILE A 534 -16.06 -22.20 9.07
CA ILE A 534 -16.68 -23.39 9.69
C ILE A 534 -17.29 -24.35 8.65
N PRO A 535 -17.33 -25.66 8.91
CA PRO A 535 -17.88 -26.64 7.98
C PRO A 535 -19.40 -26.54 7.87
N GLY A 536 -19.92 -26.75 6.65
CA GLY A 536 -21.35 -26.77 6.36
C GLY A 536 -21.70 -27.81 5.30
N ASN A 537 -23.00 -27.92 4.99
CA ASN A 537 -23.51 -28.88 4.00
C ASN A 537 -23.10 -28.58 2.55
N ILE A 538 -22.52 -27.41 2.27
CA ILE A 538 -22.13 -26.92 0.94
C ILE A 538 -20.62 -26.59 0.84
N THR A 539 -19.83 -26.94 1.86
CA THR A 539 -18.41 -26.60 1.92
C THR A 539 -17.50 -27.73 1.45
N THR A 540 -16.28 -27.38 1.04
CA THR A 540 -15.20 -28.30 0.70
C THR A 540 -13.88 -27.89 1.35
N THR A 541 -13.05 -28.86 1.70
CA THR A 541 -11.64 -28.66 2.08
C THR A 541 -10.69 -28.97 0.92
N TYR A 542 -11.23 -29.24 -0.27
CA TYR A 542 -10.43 -29.48 -1.47
C TYR A 542 -9.76 -28.17 -1.91
N ASP A 543 -8.44 -28.21 -2.05
CA ASP A 543 -7.60 -27.07 -2.35
C ASP A 543 -6.49 -27.44 -3.34
N PRO A 544 -6.81 -27.58 -4.63
CA PRO A 544 -5.82 -27.97 -5.63
C PRO A 544 -4.81 -26.85 -5.94
N TYR A 545 -5.10 -25.60 -5.56
CA TYR A 545 -4.34 -24.42 -5.99
C TYR A 545 -3.84 -23.53 -4.84
N GLY A 546 -4.14 -23.85 -3.58
CA GLY A 546 -3.69 -23.08 -2.42
C GLY A 546 -4.59 -21.89 -2.07
N ASN A 547 -5.78 -21.79 -2.67
CA ASN A 547 -6.71 -20.67 -2.52
C ASN A 547 -7.79 -20.92 -1.44
N ASN A 548 -7.99 -22.17 -1.03
CA ASN A 548 -9.01 -22.52 -0.04
C ASN A 548 -8.46 -22.42 1.39
N ARG A 549 -9.00 -21.51 2.19
CA ARG A 549 -8.64 -21.35 3.63
C ARG A 549 -9.22 -22.46 4.53
N GLY A 550 -9.88 -23.45 3.94
CA GLY A 550 -10.60 -24.52 4.61
C GLY A 550 -12.10 -24.24 4.68
N ASN A 551 -12.91 -25.28 4.47
CA ASN A 551 -14.38 -25.22 4.47
C ASN A 551 -14.98 -24.17 3.50
N GLY A 552 -14.31 -23.89 2.38
CA GLY A 552 -14.81 -22.95 1.39
C GLY A 552 -15.99 -23.48 0.56
N ILE A 553 -16.78 -22.55 0.00
CA ILE A 553 -17.85 -22.79 -0.97
C ILE A 553 -17.32 -22.36 -2.33
N THR A 554 -17.35 -23.24 -3.33
CA THR A 554 -16.86 -22.95 -4.69
C THR A 554 -17.74 -23.59 -5.76
N GLY A 555 -17.57 -23.18 -7.02
CA GLY A 555 -18.32 -23.68 -8.16
C GLY A 555 -19.74 -23.11 -8.27
N THR A 556 -20.71 -23.92 -8.69
CA THR A 556 -22.08 -23.45 -8.98
C THR A 556 -23.12 -24.17 -8.15
N SER A 557 -24.08 -23.43 -7.58
CA SER A 557 -25.24 -24.00 -6.90
C SER A 557 -26.15 -24.74 -7.89
N ILE A 558 -26.39 -26.03 -7.66
CA ILE A 558 -27.19 -26.88 -8.55
C ILE A 558 -28.69 -26.64 -8.30
N GLY A 559 -29.45 -26.31 -9.36
CA GLY A 559 -30.91 -26.17 -9.29
C GLY A 559 -31.42 -24.81 -8.81
N GLY A 560 -30.55 -23.81 -8.70
CA GLY A 560 -30.91 -22.46 -8.27
C GLY A 560 -30.60 -22.23 -6.78
N TRP A 561 -31.53 -21.58 -6.07
CA TRP A 561 -31.38 -21.29 -4.64
C TRP A 561 -31.39 -22.56 -3.78
N ILE A 562 -30.34 -22.75 -2.99
CA ILE A 562 -30.16 -23.87 -2.05
C ILE A 562 -30.10 -23.38 -0.60
N ASP A 563 -30.19 -24.31 0.35
CA ASP A 563 -29.99 -24.00 1.78
C ASP A 563 -28.52 -24.16 2.17
N GLY A 564 -27.92 -23.12 2.74
CA GLY A 564 -26.73 -23.23 3.58
C GLY A 564 -27.12 -23.63 5.00
N LYS A 565 -26.45 -24.64 5.57
CA LYS A 565 -26.68 -25.16 6.92
C LYS A 565 -25.34 -25.46 7.59
N PHE A 566 -25.05 -24.73 8.65
CA PHE A 566 -23.77 -24.74 9.37
C PHE A 566 -24.04 -24.98 10.85
N SER A 567 -23.52 -26.07 11.40
CA SER A 567 -23.76 -26.42 12.81
C SER A 567 -22.97 -25.48 13.72
N LEU A 568 -23.62 -24.99 14.77
CA LEU A 568 -22.97 -24.15 15.79
C LEU A 568 -22.61 -24.95 17.06
N ALA A 569 -22.65 -26.29 17.00
CA ALA A 569 -22.45 -27.14 18.18
C ALA A 569 -21.12 -26.90 18.91
N ALA A 570 -20.07 -26.50 18.19
CA ALA A 570 -18.75 -26.19 18.77
C ALA A 570 -18.74 -24.91 19.63
N TYR A 571 -19.80 -24.09 19.54
CA TYR A 571 -19.88 -22.77 20.16
C TYR A 571 -21.01 -22.67 21.19
N VAL A 572 -21.66 -23.77 21.56
CA VAL A 572 -22.77 -23.77 22.54
C VAL A 572 -22.33 -23.10 23.85
N GLY A 573 -23.13 -22.11 24.30
CA GLY A 573 -22.84 -21.32 25.49
C GLY A 573 -21.88 -20.15 25.27
N LEU A 574 -21.38 -19.95 24.05
CA LEU A 574 -20.55 -18.81 23.67
C LEU A 574 -21.39 -17.79 22.88
N GLU A 575 -21.02 -16.52 23.04
CA GLU A 575 -21.44 -15.44 22.15
C GLU A 575 -20.62 -15.50 20.86
N VAL A 576 -21.29 -15.46 19.72
CA VAL A 576 -20.61 -15.51 18.42
C VAL A 576 -21.08 -14.43 17.46
N TYR A 577 -20.14 -13.95 16.64
CA TYR A 577 -20.38 -13.13 15.48
C TYR A 577 -20.32 -13.99 14.23
N PHE A 578 -21.16 -13.68 13.25
CA PHE A 578 -21.18 -14.37 11.96
C PHE A 578 -20.57 -13.47 10.88
N ARG A 579 -19.72 -14.01 10.02
CA ARG A 579 -19.22 -13.32 8.82
C ARG A 579 -19.45 -14.19 7.59
N PHE A 580 -19.85 -13.54 6.51
CA PHE A 580 -19.89 -14.13 5.18
C PHE A 580 -18.84 -13.42 4.35
N SER A 581 -17.87 -14.17 3.82
CA SER A 581 -16.81 -13.61 2.99
C SER A 581 -16.78 -14.24 1.60
N TYR A 582 -16.20 -13.52 0.65
CA TYR A 582 -15.93 -13.98 -0.71
C TYR A 582 -14.54 -13.50 -1.11
N ASP A 583 -13.65 -14.46 -1.36
CA ASP A 583 -12.25 -14.24 -1.69
C ASP A 583 -12.08 -14.62 -3.17
N THR A 584 -11.57 -13.70 -3.99
CA THR A 584 -11.38 -13.88 -5.44
C THR A 584 -9.94 -13.75 -5.88
N ASP A 585 -9.60 -14.49 -6.93
CA ASP A 585 -8.28 -14.47 -7.55
C ASP A 585 -8.17 -13.37 -8.66
N GLN A 586 -6.99 -13.19 -9.25
CA GLN A 586 -6.72 -12.09 -10.19
C GLN A 586 -7.43 -12.20 -11.55
N SER A 587 -7.96 -13.36 -11.94
CA SER A 587 -8.50 -13.62 -13.28
C SER A 587 -9.91 -14.22 -13.19
N GLN A 588 -10.65 -14.23 -14.31
CA GLN A 588 -11.97 -14.87 -14.46
C GLN A 588 -13.06 -14.50 -13.42
N THR A 589 -13.90 -13.51 -13.74
CA THR A 589 -15.09 -13.20 -12.94
C THR A 589 -16.26 -14.12 -13.26
N GLU A 590 -16.98 -14.58 -12.24
CA GLU A 590 -18.28 -15.27 -12.40
C GLU A 590 -19.44 -14.45 -11.80
N GLU A 591 -20.68 -15.00 -11.76
CA GLU A 591 -21.85 -14.26 -11.25
C GLU A 591 -21.73 -13.93 -9.76
N GLY A 592 -20.85 -14.55 -8.98
CA GLY A 592 -20.68 -14.31 -7.55
C GLY A 592 -21.68 -15.07 -6.68
N ILE A 593 -21.85 -14.62 -5.43
CA ILE A 593 -22.70 -15.25 -4.40
C ILE A 593 -23.80 -14.31 -3.91
N TYR A 594 -25.00 -14.88 -3.78
CA TYR A 594 -26.20 -14.25 -3.23
C TYR A 594 -26.57 -14.92 -1.91
N LEU A 595 -26.98 -14.14 -0.91
CA LEU A 595 -27.34 -14.59 0.43
C LEU A 595 -28.65 -13.93 0.87
N ASP A 596 -29.56 -14.72 1.44
CA ASP A 596 -30.89 -14.28 1.84
C ASP A 596 -31.42 -15.14 3.00
N ASP A 597 -32.45 -14.68 3.70
CA ASP A 597 -33.13 -15.36 4.82
C ASP A 597 -32.17 -15.92 5.89
N ILE A 598 -31.20 -15.11 6.32
CA ILE A 598 -30.15 -15.50 7.28
C ILE A 598 -30.76 -15.60 8.68
N ARG A 599 -30.51 -16.72 9.37
CA ARG A 599 -30.95 -16.95 10.76
C ARG A 599 -30.08 -17.98 11.49
N PRO A 600 -29.89 -17.86 12.82
CA PRO A 600 -30.39 -16.80 13.68
C PRO A 600 -29.59 -15.50 13.53
N VAL A 601 -30.25 -14.35 13.66
CA VAL A 601 -29.60 -13.04 13.77
C VAL A 601 -30.10 -12.36 15.04
N GLY A 602 -29.18 -11.95 15.91
CA GLY A 602 -29.48 -11.19 17.13
C GLY A 602 -29.70 -9.72 16.82
N VAL A 603 -30.77 -9.12 17.36
CA VAL A 603 -31.10 -7.69 17.21
C VAL A 603 -31.62 -7.11 18.51
N PHE A 604 -31.49 -5.79 18.69
CA PHE A 604 -32.02 -5.06 19.85
C PHE A 604 -33.06 -4.04 19.41
N ALA A 605 -34.19 -3.96 20.13
CA ALA A 605 -35.28 -3.04 19.76
C ALA A 605 -35.07 -1.61 20.30
N VAL A 606 -34.24 -1.44 21.33
CA VAL A 606 -33.95 -0.14 21.94
C VAL A 606 -32.44 0.04 22.03
N GLN A 607 -31.97 1.20 21.56
CA GLN A 607 -30.58 1.65 21.74
C GLN A 607 -30.60 3.04 22.37
N SER A 608 -29.94 3.19 23.52
CA SER A 608 -29.77 4.47 24.20
C SER A 608 -28.30 4.86 24.16
N VAL A 609 -28.01 6.04 23.60
CA VAL A 609 -26.63 6.51 23.39
C VAL A 609 -26.29 7.60 24.40
N PHE A 610 -25.11 7.49 25.03
CA PHE A 610 -24.62 8.40 26.04
C PHE A 610 -23.36 9.14 25.55
N PHE A 611 -23.39 10.47 25.58
CA PHE A 611 -22.29 11.35 25.20
C PHE A 611 -22.20 12.59 26.11
N PRO A 612 -21.08 13.34 26.07
CA PRO A 612 -19.73 12.88 25.75
C PRO A 612 -19.11 12.24 27.00
N VAL A 613 -18.46 11.10 26.87
CA VAL A 613 -17.67 10.54 27.98
C VAL A 613 -16.20 10.64 27.57
N LEU A 614 -15.48 11.60 28.15
CA LEU A 614 -14.01 11.63 28.06
C LEU A 614 -13.39 10.68 29.09
N ASP A 615 -14.10 10.46 30.20
CA ASP A 615 -13.77 9.45 31.17
C ASP A 615 -13.87 8.06 30.53
N THR A 616 -13.06 7.13 31.01
CA THR A 616 -13.14 5.73 30.58
C THR A 616 -14.13 4.93 31.44
N LEU A 617 -15.14 5.61 31.98
CA LEU A 617 -16.18 5.05 32.83
C LEU A 617 -17.49 5.81 32.74
N TYR A 618 -18.59 5.14 33.04
CA TYR A 618 -19.91 5.75 33.17
C TYR A 618 -20.63 5.17 34.39
N THR A 619 -21.24 6.02 35.21
CA THR A 619 -21.98 5.60 36.41
C THR A 619 -23.47 5.63 36.14
N PHE A 620 -24.15 4.51 36.39
CA PHE A 620 -25.61 4.41 36.39
C PHE A 620 -26.12 4.45 37.82
N THR A 621 -27.18 5.21 38.06
CA THR A 621 -27.90 5.28 39.33
C THR A 621 -29.38 4.95 39.12
N ASP A 622 -30.03 4.36 40.11
CA ASP A 622 -31.46 4.03 40.10
C ASP A 622 -31.91 3.22 38.86
N LYS A 623 -31.07 2.27 38.44
CA LYS A 623 -31.31 1.46 37.25
C LYS A 623 -32.37 0.40 37.54
N PRO A 624 -33.43 0.26 36.74
CA PRO A 624 -34.43 -0.79 36.94
C PRO A 624 -33.80 -2.19 36.90
N VAL A 625 -34.40 -3.12 37.64
CA VAL A 625 -33.97 -4.54 37.61
C VAL A 625 -34.19 -5.10 36.21
N GLY A 626 -33.16 -5.75 35.67
CA GLY A 626 -33.24 -6.31 34.32
C GLY A 626 -31.88 -6.74 33.77
N LEU A 627 -31.92 -7.38 32.61
CA LEU A 627 -30.74 -7.68 31.83
C LEU A 627 -30.45 -6.50 30.89
N TYR A 628 -29.24 -5.96 30.96
CA TYR A 628 -28.78 -4.89 30.10
C TYR A 628 -27.53 -5.33 29.34
N SER A 629 -27.37 -4.79 28.14
CA SER A 629 -26.18 -5.00 27.33
C SER A 629 -25.58 -3.66 26.93
N TYR A 630 -24.27 -3.62 26.82
CA TYR A 630 -23.51 -2.39 26.57
C TYR A 630 -22.44 -2.61 25.52
N LYS A 631 -22.16 -1.56 24.75
CA LYS A 631 -21.01 -1.47 23.86
C LYS A 631 -20.48 -0.05 23.85
N VAL A 632 -19.18 0.13 23.63
CA VAL A 632 -18.54 1.45 23.56
C VAL A 632 -17.71 1.58 22.31
N ARG A 633 -17.61 2.78 21.75
CA ARG A 633 -16.69 3.09 20.64
C ARG A 633 -15.96 4.41 20.87
N ALA A 634 -14.82 4.56 20.23
CA ALA A 634 -13.96 5.73 20.29
C ALA A 634 -14.12 6.59 19.03
N ARG A 635 -13.94 7.91 19.16
CA ARG A 635 -13.78 8.84 18.04
C ARG A 635 -12.43 9.52 18.13
N ASP A 636 -11.75 9.72 17.02
CA ASP A 636 -10.48 10.45 16.98
C ASP A 636 -10.67 11.96 16.74
N ALA A 637 -9.56 12.69 16.54
CA ALA A 637 -9.56 14.12 16.23
C ALA A 637 -10.14 14.40 14.83
N GLN A 638 -9.93 13.48 13.88
CA GLN A 638 -10.42 13.49 12.50
C GLN A 638 -11.90 13.13 12.39
N GLN A 639 -12.58 12.93 13.52
CA GLN A 639 -13.99 12.65 13.63
C GLN A 639 -14.40 11.25 13.11
N GLN A 640 -13.45 10.34 12.92
CA GLN A 640 -13.68 8.96 12.55
C GLN A 640 -14.05 8.14 13.79
N TRP A 641 -15.00 7.21 13.64
CA TRP A 641 -15.43 6.32 14.73
C TRP A 641 -14.77 4.95 14.59
N SER A 642 -14.20 4.44 15.68
CA SER A 642 -13.81 3.03 15.78
C SER A 642 -15.04 2.14 15.58
N PRO A 643 -14.84 0.86 15.23
CA PRO A 643 -15.84 -0.17 15.51
C PRO A 643 -16.25 -0.15 16.99
N TYR A 644 -17.42 -0.70 17.29
CA TYR A 644 -17.83 -0.92 18.67
C TYR A 644 -16.99 -2.01 19.34
N SER A 645 -16.80 -1.88 20.65
CA SER A 645 -16.31 -2.93 21.53
C SER A 645 -17.16 -4.19 21.41
N ASN A 646 -16.64 -5.31 21.90
CA ASN A 646 -17.48 -6.45 22.23
C ASN A 646 -18.63 -6.04 23.15
N ARG A 647 -19.75 -6.72 22.99
CA ARG A 647 -20.93 -6.51 23.81
C ARG A 647 -20.69 -7.14 25.18
N GLU A 648 -20.84 -6.34 26.23
CA GLU A 648 -20.83 -6.83 27.60
C GLU A 648 -22.24 -6.84 28.18
N MET A 649 -22.55 -7.84 29.01
CA MET A 649 -23.87 -8.03 29.61
C MET A 649 -23.78 -7.94 31.12
N THR A 650 -24.82 -7.38 31.75
CA THR A 650 -24.94 -7.39 33.20
C THR A 650 -26.39 -7.55 33.62
N TYR A 651 -26.60 -8.30 34.69
CA TYR A 651 -27.88 -8.37 35.37
C TYR A 651 -27.92 -7.32 36.49
N VAL A 652 -28.81 -6.34 36.35
CA VAL A 652 -29.08 -5.35 37.41
C VAL A 652 -30.05 -5.99 38.39
N GLU A 653 -29.61 -6.21 39.63
CA GLU A 653 -30.43 -6.80 40.68
C GLU A 653 -30.87 -5.78 41.73
N GLN A 654 -32.03 -6.04 42.34
CA GLN A 654 -32.55 -5.15 43.38
C GLN A 654 -31.65 -5.20 44.60
N THR A 655 -31.05 -4.06 44.92
CA THR A 655 -30.28 -3.95 46.16
C THR A 655 -31.25 -3.71 47.30
N TYR A 656 -31.43 -4.71 48.16
CA TYR A 656 -32.09 -4.50 49.43
C TYR A 656 -31.14 -3.69 50.32
N LEU A 657 -31.42 -2.41 50.49
CA LEU A 657 -30.92 -1.71 51.66
C LEU A 657 -31.55 -2.40 52.86
N CYS A 658 -30.78 -3.20 53.59
CA CYS A 658 -31.14 -3.68 54.92
C CYS A 658 -31.21 -2.47 55.86
N GLY A 659 -32.25 -1.66 55.75
CA GLY A 659 -32.66 -0.77 56.82
C GLY A 659 -33.33 -1.62 57.88
N ASP A 660 -32.82 -1.60 59.10
CA ASP A 660 -33.58 -2.15 60.21
C ASP A 660 -34.96 -1.44 60.25
N ALA A 661 -36.02 -2.19 60.56
CA ALA A 661 -37.37 -1.62 60.65
C ALA A 661 -37.61 -0.94 62.01
N ASN A 662 -36.56 -0.69 62.81
CA ASN A 662 -36.62 -0.23 64.20
C ASN A 662 -35.83 1.07 64.49
N GLY A 663 -35.12 1.65 63.52
CA GLY A 663 -34.33 2.87 63.66
C GLY A 663 -33.05 2.74 64.50
N ASP A 664 -32.49 1.55 64.72
CA ASP A 664 -31.29 1.39 65.55
C ASP A 664 -30.01 1.26 64.71
N VAL A 665 -28.99 2.03 65.08
CA VAL A 665 -27.76 2.26 64.32
C VAL A 665 -26.76 1.09 64.44
N GLY A 666 -27.20 -0.14 64.19
CA GLY A 666 -26.40 -1.35 64.34
C GLY A 666 -26.49 -2.27 63.12
N ILE A 667 -25.40 -2.32 62.34
CA ILE A 667 -25.22 -3.21 61.19
C ILE A 667 -25.39 -4.67 61.65
N ASN A 668 -26.12 -5.46 60.86
CA ASN A 668 -25.94 -6.91 60.82
C ASN A 668 -25.62 -7.33 59.38
#